data_AF-A0A7X8M7Y9-F1
#
_entry.id   AF-A0A7X8M7Y9-F1
#
_cell.length_a   1.000
_cell.length_b   1.000
_cell.length_c   1.000
_cell.angle_alpha   90.00
_cell.angle_beta   90.00
_cell.angle_gamma   90.00
#
_symmetry.space_group_name_H-M   'P 1'
#
loop_
_entity.id
_entity.type
_entity.pdbx_description
1 polymer ?
#
loop_
_entity_poly.entity_id
_entity_poly.type
_entity_poly.pdbx_seq_one_letter_code
_entity_poly.pdbx_strand_id
1 'polypeptide(L)'
;MKAVKIILLVLLSAWPAYSEVFSVRNTSDSGEHSFRWALEQTNIHAGPDTITFNLSTSSPGYDGAVWMIALQSALPALSDAATFINGASQRNTNPAGPQIFLDGRGVSGLANGLVISSGYNTIAGLGIIGFSDNGILITDAKARQNHIFGCTIGVAPDGATRQANAGHGVYLKNAGAGNILGGEGSEFRNVISGNGVNGIQIEKTDSTVVAGNYIGCDVTGSRKLGNQLHGIYLYTAAAHTRIGGDTAAEGNVVSGNLGHGVLFQGGLVKNCVLRNNIIGADAAGTLDLGNERYGLYIYGGSSDNTIGPFNHILFNKKYGIGIAGSYTLRNQILQNSISNNVQSAVQLSSGANAGVLPPANLKVSAQGVSGTAPGGSVVEIYSDPAEEGAWFEAAVTSDRAGHFFWAGVPKGPSITATVTDGDGNTSEFCPPLRILPFVVTTTLDSVEGSLRWAINGSNITPDGDRILFDISQTDPGYQAAEGIWVIKPTKPLPILTGGRVEIDGRSQTASHGDSNPFGPEIFIDGSLAGDRAKGLEIRSAQNWLHDIGIGGFSQNAIVLYGDACRHNRVTGCFVGLKADGKSALPNNGWSGIVIASADSNTIGGAGEGLRNVIGGMGLHGILLSGVTCTGNRVQNNYVGLDASGSKALPNLKDGIRLEKGPTNNLIGGSGAEYRNICSGNSRTGIRLEGAGVDSNVVAGNWIGVNAAGSDSLANGESGLVLADHAMYNLIGGADQASGNVISGNRFSGLQVRGNSDLNTIANNTIGLSPDRKQALPNAQHGVFIYNAAAGNNIGPANVIAANGGSGFAGSGLVLDGTATKDNQVMKNFIGAAGDKPFGNTGHGVYLANGSMQNKIGPENVIAHNAGDGVRMTGDRTVFNSVTRNSIHSNGGAGIELLLGANLELLPPIFAPRADGTVYGKTHPYAVVEIFGASDGEGARYLGSATADVNGDFSVILPVIEPSLTATTMDVLGNTSEFVLNNPTAVSDEAHPALPQTFALEQNHPNPFNDATLFSFSLPAAERVTLSLYNLAGQKVSRILDRTMPAGTHQLSWEARDDNGLPLTSGVYYYVLAAGSKVSWKKMILLR
;
A
#
# COMPACT_ATOMS: atom_id res chain seq x y z
N MET A 1 -42.24 20.99 -4.11
CA MET A 1 -43.62 21.46 -3.83
C MET A 1 -43.66 22.96 -3.41
N LYS A 2 -42.88 23.84 -4.06
CA LYS A 2 -42.85 25.30 -3.81
C LYS A 2 -42.58 26.14 -5.08
N ALA A 3 -42.84 25.61 -6.27
CA ALA A 3 -42.65 26.30 -7.56
C ALA A 3 -43.92 26.35 -8.44
N VAL A 4 -45.11 26.22 -7.83
CA VAL A 4 -46.41 26.26 -8.55
C VAL A 4 -47.26 27.46 -8.12
N LYS A 5 -46.64 28.56 -7.64
CA LYS A 5 -47.41 29.72 -7.14
C LYS A 5 -47.01 31.09 -7.69
N ILE A 6 -46.06 31.19 -8.63
CA ILE A 6 -45.63 32.49 -9.19
C ILE A 6 -45.56 32.41 -10.73
N ILE A 7 -46.66 31.97 -11.37
CA ILE A 7 -47.01 32.32 -12.77
C ILE A 7 -48.54 32.49 -12.82
N LEU A 8 -49.10 33.26 -11.88
CA LEU A 8 -50.54 33.54 -11.88
C LEU A 8 -50.87 35.00 -11.54
N LEU A 9 -49.91 35.93 -11.60
CA LEU A 9 -50.16 37.28 -11.11
C LEU A 9 -49.44 38.41 -11.83
N VAL A 10 -49.38 38.39 -13.17
CA VAL A 10 -49.34 39.61 -13.99
C VAL A 10 -49.93 39.28 -15.37
N LEU A 11 -51.26 39.40 -15.51
CA LEU A 11 -52.01 39.68 -16.75
C LEU A 11 -53.51 39.64 -16.42
N LEU A 12 -53.94 40.55 -15.53
CA LEU A 12 -55.35 40.88 -15.35
C LEU A 12 -55.55 42.33 -15.76
N SER A 13 -55.62 42.54 -17.07
CA SER A 13 -56.37 43.67 -17.63
C SER A 13 -56.81 43.35 -19.06
N ALA A 14 -58.04 42.86 -19.14
CA ALA A 14 -58.98 42.96 -20.26
C ALA A 14 -58.57 42.38 -21.63
N TRP A 15 -58.99 41.14 -21.89
CA TRP A 15 -59.92 40.80 -22.99
C TRP A 15 -60.50 39.39 -22.79
N PRO A 16 -61.74 39.11 -23.28
CA PRO A 16 -62.36 37.80 -23.17
C PRO A 16 -61.88 36.91 -24.32
N ALA A 17 -61.41 35.69 -24.07
CA ALA A 17 -61.38 34.66 -25.11
C ALA A 17 -61.28 33.28 -24.46
N TYR A 18 -62.25 32.41 -24.76
CA TYR A 18 -62.05 30.98 -24.60
C TYR A 18 -60.82 30.59 -25.44
N SER A 19 -59.86 29.89 -24.84
CA SER A 19 -58.78 29.30 -25.64
C SER A 19 -59.38 28.16 -26.45
N GLU A 20 -59.30 28.23 -27.78
CA GLU A 20 -59.75 27.13 -28.63
C GLU A 20 -58.71 26.01 -28.61
N VAL A 21 -59.20 24.77 -28.60
CA VAL A 21 -58.35 23.57 -28.50
C VAL A 21 -58.47 22.75 -29.77
N PHE A 22 -57.42 22.77 -30.58
CA PHE A 22 -57.33 21.96 -31.80
C PHE A 22 -56.60 20.65 -31.50
N SER A 23 -57.34 19.54 -31.57
CA SER A 23 -56.83 18.20 -31.25
C SER A 23 -56.32 17.47 -32.50
N VAL A 24 -55.04 17.11 -32.49
CA VAL A 24 -54.38 16.23 -33.46
C VAL A 24 -54.66 14.78 -33.09
N ARG A 25 -55.25 14.03 -34.01
CA ARG A 25 -55.74 12.64 -33.77
C ARG A 25 -55.24 11.63 -34.80
N ASN A 26 -54.54 12.06 -35.84
CA ASN A 26 -53.90 11.17 -36.80
C ASN A 26 -52.49 11.65 -37.19
N THR A 27 -51.67 10.73 -37.71
CA THR A 27 -50.29 10.98 -38.17
C THR A 27 -50.20 11.31 -39.66
N SER A 28 -51.32 11.63 -40.31
CA SER A 28 -51.35 11.95 -41.75
C SER A 28 -50.72 13.32 -42.02
N ASP A 29 -50.12 13.51 -43.19
CA ASP A 29 -49.52 14.80 -43.61
C ASP A 29 -50.56 15.94 -43.68
N SER A 30 -51.80 15.63 -44.03
CA SER A 30 -52.90 16.58 -44.21
C SER A 30 -54.27 15.96 -43.94
N GLY A 31 -55.33 16.79 -43.95
CA GLY A 31 -56.71 16.40 -43.63
C GLY A 31 -57.10 16.73 -42.19
N GLU A 32 -58.40 16.67 -41.88
CA GLU A 32 -58.95 17.02 -40.57
C GLU A 32 -58.25 16.24 -39.44
N HIS A 33 -57.99 16.91 -38.32
CA HIS A 33 -57.25 16.39 -37.17
C HIS A 33 -55.79 15.95 -37.44
N SER A 34 -55.19 16.30 -38.58
CA SER A 34 -53.73 16.27 -38.76
C SER A 34 -53.07 17.45 -38.04
N PHE A 35 -51.74 17.38 -37.81
CA PHE A 35 -51.00 18.51 -37.25
C PHE A 35 -51.01 19.73 -38.17
N ARG A 36 -50.93 19.52 -39.49
CA ARG A 36 -51.08 20.58 -40.50
C ARG A 36 -52.42 21.28 -40.38
N TRP A 37 -53.51 20.52 -40.33
CA TRP A 37 -54.85 21.08 -40.16
C TRP A 37 -54.97 21.90 -38.87
N ALA A 38 -54.40 21.43 -37.76
CA ALA A 38 -54.43 22.16 -36.49
C ALA A 38 -53.72 23.53 -36.61
N LEU A 39 -52.55 23.59 -37.26
CA LEU A 39 -51.85 24.84 -37.55
C LEU A 39 -52.66 25.78 -38.47
N GLU A 40 -53.35 25.22 -39.48
CA GLU A 40 -54.22 26.01 -40.35
C GLU A 40 -55.41 26.60 -39.59
N GLN A 41 -55.99 25.84 -38.66
CA GLN A 41 -57.11 26.32 -37.83
C GLN A 41 -56.66 27.41 -36.86
N THR A 42 -55.51 27.25 -36.18
CA THR A 42 -54.99 28.31 -35.30
C THR A 42 -54.71 29.58 -36.09
N ASN A 43 -54.18 29.48 -37.31
CA ASN A 43 -53.87 30.66 -38.12
C ASN A 43 -55.09 31.47 -38.59
N ILE A 44 -56.29 30.86 -38.63
CA ILE A 44 -57.53 31.54 -39.02
C ILE A 44 -58.40 31.92 -37.82
N HIS A 45 -58.13 31.33 -36.65
CA HIS A 45 -58.76 31.68 -35.39
C HIS A 45 -58.01 32.87 -34.76
N ALA A 46 -58.73 33.76 -34.09
CA ALA A 46 -58.15 34.96 -33.50
C ALA A 46 -58.14 34.83 -31.98
N GLY A 47 -56.96 34.90 -31.38
CA GLY A 47 -56.79 34.85 -29.92
C GLY A 47 -56.02 33.60 -29.47
N PRO A 48 -55.84 33.40 -28.15
CA PRO A 48 -54.95 32.35 -27.64
C PRO A 48 -55.45 30.94 -27.96
N ASP A 49 -54.68 30.17 -28.72
CA ASP A 49 -55.05 28.81 -29.12
C ASP A 49 -54.17 27.74 -28.47
N THR A 50 -54.69 26.52 -28.32
CA THR A 50 -53.92 25.36 -27.87
C THR A 50 -54.01 24.21 -28.86
N ILE A 51 -52.87 23.71 -29.34
CA ILE A 51 -52.77 22.46 -30.11
C ILE A 51 -52.43 21.32 -29.14
N THR A 52 -53.27 20.28 -29.11
CA THR A 52 -53.06 19.07 -28.30
C THR A 52 -52.97 17.82 -29.17
N PHE A 53 -52.31 16.79 -28.66
CA PHE A 53 -52.10 15.50 -29.33
C PHE A 53 -52.82 14.40 -28.55
N ASN A 54 -53.67 13.65 -29.23
CA ASN A 54 -54.34 12.46 -28.71
C ASN A 54 -54.40 11.39 -29.80
N LEU A 55 -53.22 10.89 -30.16
CA LEU A 55 -52.99 9.93 -31.22
C LEU A 55 -53.16 8.50 -30.69
N SER A 56 -53.87 7.67 -31.46
CA SER A 56 -54.08 6.25 -31.14
C SER A 56 -52.79 5.45 -31.37
N THR A 57 -52.54 4.42 -30.57
CA THR A 57 -51.49 3.42 -30.86
C THR A 57 -51.77 2.61 -32.13
N SER A 58 -52.97 2.73 -32.72
CA SER A 58 -53.31 2.17 -34.03
C SER A 58 -52.96 3.12 -35.21
N SER A 59 -52.44 4.32 -34.95
CA SER A 59 -52.04 5.23 -36.02
C SER A 59 -50.85 4.65 -36.80
N PRO A 60 -50.82 4.76 -38.15
CA PRO A 60 -49.75 4.20 -38.97
C PRO A 60 -48.34 4.71 -38.64
N GLY A 61 -48.23 5.89 -38.03
CA GLY A 61 -46.96 6.47 -37.58
C GLY A 61 -46.50 6.04 -36.18
N TYR A 62 -47.23 5.17 -35.48
CA TYR A 62 -46.79 4.66 -34.18
C TYR A 62 -45.77 3.52 -34.37
N ASP A 63 -44.55 3.70 -33.89
CA ASP A 63 -43.44 2.73 -34.08
C ASP A 63 -43.30 1.71 -32.93
N GLY A 64 -44.20 1.77 -31.94
CA GLY A 64 -44.13 0.97 -30.72
C GLY A 64 -43.60 1.76 -29.51
N ALA A 65 -43.05 2.96 -29.71
CA ALA A 65 -42.59 3.85 -28.65
C ALA A 65 -43.08 5.30 -28.83
N VAL A 66 -42.99 5.85 -30.04
CA VAL A 66 -43.34 7.24 -30.36
C VAL A 66 -44.28 7.33 -31.57
N TRP A 67 -44.86 8.51 -31.79
CA TRP A 67 -45.67 8.82 -32.97
C TRP A 67 -44.89 9.70 -33.96
N MET A 68 -44.60 9.14 -35.11
CA MET A 68 -43.97 9.80 -36.25
C MET A 68 -45.03 10.39 -37.18
N ILE A 69 -45.03 11.70 -37.34
CA ILE A 69 -45.81 12.43 -38.34
C ILE A 69 -44.89 12.65 -39.55
N ALA A 70 -45.00 11.75 -40.54
CA ALA A 70 -44.23 11.82 -41.77
C ALA A 70 -44.83 12.86 -42.73
N LEU A 71 -44.08 13.93 -42.98
CA LEU A 71 -44.53 15.04 -43.81
C LEU A 71 -44.13 14.83 -45.27
N GLN A 72 -45.01 15.25 -46.17
CA GLN A 72 -44.80 15.21 -47.63
C GLN A 72 -44.64 16.61 -48.23
N SER A 73 -45.10 17.64 -47.52
CA SER A 73 -44.98 19.05 -47.92
C SER A 73 -44.62 19.94 -46.72
N ALA A 74 -44.08 21.13 -46.95
CA ALA A 74 -43.72 22.07 -45.89
C ALA A 74 -44.96 22.46 -45.06
N LEU A 75 -44.84 22.52 -43.73
CA LEU A 75 -45.93 22.98 -42.86
C LEU A 75 -46.22 24.47 -43.06
N PRO A 76 -47.48 24.91 -42.89
CA PRO A 76 -47.80 26.33 -42.88
C PRO A 76 -47.08 27.03 -41.70
N ALA A 77 -46.64 28.27 -41.91
CA ALA A 77 -46.05 29.07 -40.85
C ALA A 77 -47.09 29.39 -39.77
N LEU A 78 -46.69 29.36 -38.51
CA LEU A 78 -47.49 29.86 -37.40
C LEU A 78 -47.54 31.39 -37.47
N SER A 79 -48.71 31.93 -37.80
CA SER A 79 -48.96 33.36 -38.00
C SER A 79 -49.91 33.95 -36.96
N ASP A 80 -50.64 33.11 -36.23
CA ASP A 80 -51.43 33.55 -35.08
C ASP A 80 -50.55 33.72 -33.82
N ALA A 81 -50.91 34.65 -32.94
CA ALA A 81 -50.13 34.98 -31.75
C ALA A 81 -50.72 34.32 -30.51
N ALA A 82 -49.87 33.94 -29.57
CA ALA A 82 -50.25 33.26 -28.32
C ALA A 82 -50.81 31.83 -28.52
N THR A 83 -50.36 31.12 -29.56
CA THR A 83 -50.63 29.70 -29.74
C THR A 83 -49.71 28.84 -28.84
N PHE A 84 -50.28 27.89 -28.10
CA PHE A 84 -49.56 26.87 -27.34
C PHE A 84 -49.63 25.50 -28.03
N ILE A 85 -48.51 25.06 -28.60
CA ILE A 85 -48.35 23.69 -29.11
C ILE A 85 -47.85 22.80 -27.97
N ASN A 86 -48.75 21.96 -27.45
CA ASN A 86 -48.48 21.13 -26.28
C ASN A 86 -48.23 19.67 -26.68
N GLY A 87 -47.01 19.33 -27.09
CA GLY A 87 -46.60 17.95 -27.39
C GLY A 87 -46.72 16.99 -26.20
N ALA A 88 -46.61 17.51 -24.96
CA ALA A 88 -46.75 16.73 -23.73
C ALA A 88 -48.21 16.33 -23.42
N SER A 89 -49.20 16.84 -24.17
CA SER A 89 -50.58 16.38 -24.08
C SER A 89 -50.75 14.94 -24.58
N GLN A 90 -49.86 14.45 -25.44
CA GLN A 90 -49.73 13.02 -25.70
C GLN A 90 -49.07 12.38 -24.48
N ARG A 91 -49.71 11.34 -23.90
CA ARG A 91 -49.20 10.67 -22.69
C ARG A 91 -47.73 10.25 -22.86
N ASN A 92 -46.85 10.88 -22.09
CA ASN A 92 -45.42 10.62 -22.17
C ASN A 92 -45.01 9.38 -21.37
N THR A 93 -44.52 8.36 -22.08
CA THR A 93 -43.88 7.14 -21.57
C THR A 93 -42.47 6.98 -22.12
N ASN A 94 -41.99 7.91 -22.97
CA ASN A 94 -40.65 7.88 -23.55
C ASN A 94 -39.65 8.53 -22.57
N PRO A 95 -38.75 7.75 -21.95
CA PRO A 95 -37.74 8.32 -21.04
C PRO A 95 -36.69 9.16 -21.78
N ALA A 96 -36.59 9.05 -23.11
CA ALA A 96 -35.61 9.74 -23.94
C ALA A 96 -36.10 11.10 -24.48
N GLY A 97 -37.34 11.52 -24.19
CA GLY A 97 -37.82 12.86 -24.55
C GLY A 97 -39.25 12.91 -25.08
N PRO A 98 -39.52 13.71 -26.15
CA PRO A 98 -40.83 13.84 -26.78
C PRO A 98 -41.47 12.51 -27.20
N GLN A 99 -42.80 12.51 -27.30
CA GLN A 99 -43.57 11.41 -27.89
C GLN A 99 -43.98 11.66 -29.35
N ILE A 100 -44.01 12.93 -29.75
CA ILE A 100 -44.47 13.34 -31.07
C ILE A 100 -43.25 13.80 -31.86
N PHE A 101 -43.01 13.16 -33.00
CA PHE A 101 -41.91 13.50 -33.89
C PHE A 101 -42.43 13.95 -35.25
N LEU A 102 -41.95 15.10 -35.70
CA LEU A 102 -42.12 15.60 -37.06
C LEU A 102 -40.95 15.10 -37.91
N ASP A 103 -41.25 14.38 -38.98
CA ASP A 103 -40.25 13.80 -39.88
C ASP A 103 -40.31 14.45 -41.26
N GLY A 104 -39.26 15.22 -41.58
CA GLY A 104 -39.13 15.99 -42.81
C GLY A 104 -38.54 15.23 -44.00
N ARG A 105 -38.12 13.96 -43.85
CA ARG A 105 -37.39 13.23 -44.90
C ARG A 105 -38.17 13.04 -46.21
N GLY A 106 -39.50 13.11 -46.15
CA GLY A 106 -40.40 13.01 -47.31
C GLY A 106 -40.74 14.35 -47.98
N VAL A 107 -40.29 15.48 -47.42
CA VAL A 107 -40.63 16.82 -47.93
C VAL A 107 -39.72 17.20 -49.11
N SER A 108 -40.33 17.55 -50.24
CA SER A 108 -39.58 18.03 -51.41
C SER A 108 -39.16 19.51 -51.28
N GLY A 109 -37.98 19.87 -51.78
CA GLY A 109 -37.45 21.24 -51.73
C GLY A 109 -36.77 21.61 -50.39
N LEU A 110 -36.43 22.90 -50.21
CA LEU A 110 -35.91 23.43 -48.94
C LEU A 110 -37.09 23.66 -47.98
N ALA A 111 -37.11 22.93 -46.86
CA ALA A 111 -38.20 22.96 -45.91
C ALA A 111 -37.69 23.03 -44.48
N ASN A 112 -38.31 23.91 -43.69
CA ASN A 112 -38.11 24.00 -42.25
C ASN A 112 -39.14 23.13 -41.52
N GLY A 113 -38.79 22.61 -40.35
CA GLY A 113 -39.71 21.82 -39.53
C GLY A 113 -40.90 22.62 -39.01
N LEU A 114 -40.62 23.71 -38.30
CA LEU A 114 -41.63 24.70 -37.93
C LEU A 114 -41.16 26.10 -38.31
N VAL A 115 -42.08 26.92 -38.82
CA VAL A 115 -41.84 28.34 -39.09
C VAL A 115 -42.74 29.16 -38.18
N ILE A 116 -42.17 30.05 -37.36
CA ILE A 116 -42.88 30.92 -36.42
C ILE A 116 -42.70 32.36 -36.88
N SER A 117 -43.82 33.02 -37.22
CA SER A 117 -43.85 34.37 -37.78
C SER A 117 -44.60 35.40 -36.93
N SER A 118 -45.09 34.96 -35.77
CA SER A 118 -45.90 35.72 -34.81
C SER A 118 -45.34 35.56 -33.39
N GLY A 119 -45.81 36.40 -32.47
CA GLY A 119 -45.28 36.48 -31.11
C GLY A 119 -46.08 35.70 -30.07
N TYR A 120 -45.50 35.58 -28.87
CA TYR A 120 -46.11 34.96 -27.68
C TYR A 120 -46.44 33.47 -27.79
N ASN A 121 -45.94 32.79 -28.82
CA ASN A 121 -46.22 31.36 -28.99
C ASN A 121 -45.38 30.51 -28.05
N THR A 122 -45.95 29.38 -27.61
CA THR A 122 -45.26 28.39 -26.81
C THR A 122 -45.21 27.06 -27.55
N ILE A 123 -44.03 26.47 -27.72
CA ILE A 123 -43.84 25.19 -28.39
C ILE A 123 -43.15 24.26 -27.40
N ALA A 124 -43.86 23.22 -26.98
CA ALA A 124 -43.40 22.29 -25.96
C ALA A 124 -43.40 20.85 -26.44
N GLY A 125 -42.33 20.10 -26.16
CA GLY A 125 -42.36 18.63 -26.18
C GLY A 125 -42.48 17.99 -27.56
N LEU A 126 -41.82 18.54 -28.59
CA LEU A 126 -41.79 17.98 -29.94
C LEU A 126 -40.40 17.48 -30.33
N GLY A 127 -40.36 16.36 -31.06
CA GLY A 127 -39.20 15.89 -31.79
C GLY A 127 -39.22 16.41 -33.23
N ILE A 128 -38.11 16.95 -33.75
CA ILE A 128 -38.05 17.55 -35.09
C ILE A 128 -36.79 17.06 -35.81
N ILE A 129 -36.98 16.24 -36.83
CA ILE A 129 -35.89 15.50 -37.48
C ILE A 129 -36.02 15.44 -39.01
N GLY A 130 -34.88 15.37 -39.69
CA GLY A 130 -34.82 15.02 -41.11
C GLY A 130 -35.26 16.10 -42.10
N PHE A 131 -35.38 17.37 -41.68
CA PHE A 131 -35.71 18.48 -42.58
C PHE A 131 -34.52 18.91 -43.44
N SER A 132 -34.79 19.35 -44.67
CA SER A 132 -33.76 19.77 -45.65
C SER A 132 -33.20 21.17 -45.41
N ASP A 133 -33.80 21.93 -44.49
CA ASP A 133 -33.30 23.20 -43.97
C ASP A 133 -33.30 23.14 -42.43
N ASN A 134 -33.89 24.10 -41.72
CA ASN A 134 -33.79 24.19 -40.27
C ASN A 134 -34.84 23.34 -39.55
N GLY A 135 -34.55 22.92 -38.32
CA GLY A 135 -35.56 22.30 -37.45
C GLY A 135 -36.68 23.30 -37.12
N ILE A 136 -36.33 24.44 -36.53
CA ILE A 136 -37.26 25.54 -36.26
C ILE A 136 -36.69 26.85 -36.79
N LEU A 137 -37.48 27.59 -37.55
CA LEU A 137 -37.21 28.95 -38.01
C LEU A 137 -38.15 29.93 -37.29
N ILE A 138 -37.59 30.87 -36.53
CA ILE A 138 -38.31 32.03 -36.00
C ILE A 138 -37.92 33.24 -36.85
N THR A 139 -38.88 33.85 -37.52
CA THR A 139 -38.64 34.92 -38.49
C THR A 139 -39.73 35.98 -38.41
N ASP A 140 -39.49 37.17 -38.94
CA ASP A 140 -40.35 38.36 -38.84
C ASP A 140 -40.27 39.08 -37.48
N ALA A 141 -40.27 40.42 -37.52
CA ALA A 141 -40.17 41.27 -36.33
C ALA A 141 -41.37 41.09 -35.38
N LYS A 142 -42.49 40.56 -35.87
CA LYS A 142 -43.65 40.18 -35.05
C LYS A 142 -43.38 38.94 -34.20
N ALA A 143 -42.42 38.10 -34.57
CA ALA A 143 -42.06 36.90 -33.83
C ALA A 143 -41.23 37.21 -32.58
N ARG A 144 -41.89 37.81 -31.59
CA ARG A 144 -41.34 38.24 -30.30
C ARG A 144 -41.89 37.42 -29.15
N GLN A 145 -41.11 37.26 -28.08
CA GLN A 145 -41.56 36.60 -26.85
C GLN A 145 -42.10 35.17 -27.04
N ASN A 146 -41.59 34.43 -28.03
CA ASN A 146 -41.91 33.02 -28.19
C ASN A 146 -41.08 32.17 -27.22
N HIS A 147 -41.61 31.03 -26.78
CA HIS A 147 -40.94 30.11 -25.86
C HIS A 147 -40.91 28.69 -26.45
N ILE A 148 -39.71 28.14 -26.61
CA ILE A 148 -39.51 26.77 -27.12
C ILE A 148 -38.83 25.95 -26.03
N PHE A 149 -39.44 24.87 -25.56
CA PHE A 149 -38.90 24.06 -24.46
C PHE A 149 -39.25 22.57 -24.55
N GLY A 150 -38.45 21.71 -23.93
CA GLY A 150 -38.70 20.26 -23.89
C GLY A 150 -38.63 19.55 -25.26
N CYS A 151 -38.09 20.20 -26.30
CA CYS A 151 -38.03 19.66 -27.66
C CYS A 151 -36.70 18.92 -27.94
N THR A 152 -36.72 17.92 -28.81
CA THR A 152 -35.52 17.27 -29.37
C THR A 152 -35.39 17.63 -30.85
N ILE A 153 -34.27 18.24 -31.26
CA ILE A 153 -34.11 18.80 -32.61
C ILE A 153 -32.81 18.26 -33.22
N GLY A 154 -32.95 17.43 -34.26
CA GLY A 154 -31.85 16.71 -34.92
C GLY A 154 -31.44 15.40 -34.25
N VAL A 155 -32.19 14.98 -33.22
CA VAL A 155 -31.96 13.76 -32.44
C VAL A 155 -33.12 12.80 -32.64
N ALA A 156 -32.81 11.53 -32.92
CA ALA A 156 -33.79 10.48 -33.11
C ALA A 156 -34.59 10.17 -31.82
N PRO A 157 -35.71 9.42 -31.92
CA PRO A 157 -36.55 9.06 -30.77
C PRO A 157 -35.85 8.34 -29.61
N ASP A 158 -34.73 7.66 -29.88
CA ASP A 158 -33.91 7.00 -28.86
C ASP A 158 -33.09 8.00 -28.00
N GLY A 159 -33.15 9.29 -28.33
CA GLY A 159 -32.46 10.37 -27.63
C GLY A 159 -30.95 10.40 -27.83
N ALA A 160 -30.40 9.51 -28.65
CA ALA A 160 -28.97 9.26 -28.71
C ALA A 160 -28.45 9.22 -30.16
N THR A 161 -29.27 8.84 -31.13
CA THR A 161 -28.88 8.73 -32.54
C THR A 161 -29.09 10.04 -33.28
N ARG A 162 -28.14 10.36 -34.16
CA ARG A 162 -28.20 11.54 -35.03
C ARG A 162 -29.26 11.33 -36.10
N GLN A 163 -30.28 12.18 -36.13
CA GLN A 163 -31.21 12.28 -37.26
C GLN A 163 -31.38 13.74 -37.66
N ALA A 164 -30.34 14.23 -38.32
CA ALA A 164 -30.09 15.65 -38.55
C ALA A 164 -31.18 16.34 -39.37
N ASN A 165 -31.46 17.59 -39.02
CA ASN A 165 -31.91 18.58 -39.99
C ASN A 165 -30.67 19.09 -40.73
N ALA A 166 -30.77 19.32 -42.04
CA ALA A 166 -29.61 19.70 -42.86
C ALA A 166 -29.09 21.11 -42.58
N GLY A 167 -29.96 22.01 -42.11
CA GLY A 167 -29.67 23.37 -41.67
C GLY A 167 -29.35 23.48 -40.17
N HIS A 168 -29.80 24.57 -39.56
CA HIS A 168 -29.69 24.81 -38.12
C HIS A 168 -30.72 23.99 -37.33
N GLY A 169 -30.44 23.69 -36.06
CA GLY A 169 -31.47 23.17 -35.16
C GLY A 169 -32.56 24.23 -34.97
N VAL A 170 -32.20 25.39 -34.44
CA VAL A 170 -33.07 26.56 -34.30
C VAL A 170 -32.41 27.78 -34.92
N TYR A 171 -33.13 28.51 -35.78
CA TYR A 171 -32.64 29.73 -36.40
C TYR A 171 -33.60 30.89 -36.13
N LEU A 172 -33.10 31.92 -35.45
CA LEU A 172 -33.79 33.20 -35.26
C LEU A 172 -33.25 34.18 -36.28
N LYS A 173 -34.08 34.59 -37.24
CA LYS A 173 -33.68 35.43 -38.37
C LYS A 173 -34.60 36.64 -38.49
N ASN A 174 -34.08 37.81 -38.11
CA ASN A 174 -34.89 39.05 -38.04
C ASN A 174 -36.14 38.89 -37.15
N ALA A 175 -36.03 38.08 -36.09
CA ALA A 175 -37.13 37.86 -35.17
C ALA A 175 -37.29 39.06 -34.23
N GLY A 176 -38.49 39.24 -33.69
CA GLY A 176 -38.73 40.23 -32.64
C GLY A 176 -38.01 39.89 -31.33
N ALA A 177 -37.97 40.82 -30.39
CA ALA A 177 -37.20 40.66 -29.16
C ALA A 177 -37.81 39.66 -28.15
N GLY A 178 -37.00 39.15 -27.22
CA GLY A 178 -37.49 38.44 -26.04
C GLY A 178 -37.82 36.96 -26.24
N ASN A 179 -37.37 36.33 -27.32
CA ASN A 179 -37.58 34.89 -27.54
C ASN A 179 -36.76 34.05 -26.54
N ILE A 180 -37.33 32.96 -26.04
CA ILE A 180 -36.75 32.09 -25.02
C ILE A 180 -36.62 30.67 -25.59
N LEU A 181 -35.42 30.13 -25.55
CA LEU A 181 -35.11 28.75 -25.88
C LEU A 181 -34.69 28.04 -24.60
N GLY A 182 -35.54 27.16 -24.11
CA GLY A 182 -35.36 26.37 -22.89
C GLY A 182 -35.87 27.08 -21.64
N GLY A 183 -35.25 26.85 -20.48
CA GLY A 183 -35.69 27.42 -19.21
C GLY A 183 -35.00 26.79 -18.01
N GLU A 184 -35.43 27.18 -16.81
CA GLU A 184 -34.91 26.63 -15.56
C GLU A 184 -35.56 25.26 -15.25
N GLY A 185 -34.76 24.19 -15.24
CA GLY A 185 -35.23 22.84 -14.90
C GLY A 185 -35.22 21.87 -16.08
N SER A 186 -35.20 20.56 -15.78
CA SER A 186 -35.07 19.50 -16.79
C SER A 186 -36.28 19.41 -17.73
N GLU A 187 -37.46 19.84 -17.29
CA GLU A 187 -38.70 19.82 -18.06
C GLU A 187 -38.73 20.88 -19.16
N PHE A 188 -37.94 21.95 -19.03
CA PHE A 188 -37.83 23.00 -20.05
C PHE A 188 -36.66 22.76 -21.03
N ARG A 189 -35.81 21.78 -20.76
CA ARG A 189 -34.59 21.53 -21.53
C ARG A 189 -34.91 21.12 -22.97
N ASN A 190 -34.38 21.88 -23.93
CA ASN A 190 -34.27 21.36 -25.29
C ASN A 190 -32.98 20.58 -25.47
N VAL A 191 -32.99 19.64 -26.42
CA VAL A 191 -31.81 18.92 -26.90
C VAL A 191 -31.64 19.22 -28.38
N ILE A 192 -30.63 20.02 -28.72
CA ILE A 192 -30.44 20.61 -30.05
C ILE A 192 -29.08 20.16 -30.61
N SER A 193 -29.10 19.01 -31.25
CA SER A 193 -27.90 18.22 -31.52
C SER A 193 -27.97 17.51 -32.86
N GLY A 194 -26.82 17.16 -33.42
CA GLY A 194 -26.72 16.41 -34.67
C GLY A 194 -27.07 17.19 -35.94
N ASN A 195 -27.41 18.49 -35.87
CA ASN A 195 -27.84 19.26 -37.04
C ASN A 195 -26.68 19.53 -38.02
N GLY A 196 -27.02 19.76 -39.29
CA GLY A 196 -26.08 19.89 -40.40
C GLY A 196 -25.29 21.20 -40.42
N VAL A 197 -25.70 22.20 -39.63
CA VAL A 197 -24.98 23.46 -39.45
C VAL A 197 -24.79 23.75 -37.95
N ASN A 198 -25.35 24.84 -37.43
CA ASN A 198 -25.27 25.20 -36.01
C ASN A 198 -26.42 24.58 -35.22
N GLY A 199 -26.24 24.36 -33.92
CA GLY A 199 -27.35 24.03 -33.03
C GLY A 199 -28.37 25.17 -33.03
N ILE A 200 -27.93 26.36 -32.61
CA ILE A 200 -28.73 27.58 -32.56
C ILE A 200 -28.00 28.69 -33.32
N GLN A 201 -28.70 29.40 -34.21
CA GLN A 201 -28.23 30.66 -34.80
C GLN A 201 -29.17 31.80 -34.47
N ILE A 202 -28.62 32.94 -34.06
CA ILE A 202 -29.35 34.17 -33.75
C ILE A 202 -28.79 35.28 -34.64
N GLU A 203 -29.63 35.79 -35.54
CA GLU A 203 -29.28 36.84 -36.48
C GLU A 203 -30.28 38.00 -36.41
N LYS A 204 -29.77 39.22 -36.26
CA LYS A 204 -30.58 40.46 -36.24
C LYS A 204 -31.80 40.38 -35.31
N THR A 205 -31.57 39.80 -34.13
CA THR A 205 -32.62 39.51 -33.14
C THR A 205 -32.08 39.93 -31.77
N ASP A 206 -32.82 40.78 -31.07
CA ASP A 206 -32.40 41.33 -29.78
C ASP A 206 -32.99 40.56 -28.59
N SER A 207 -32.33 40.61 -27.44
CA SER A 207 -32.88 40.14 -26.16
C SER A 207 -33.36 38.67 -26.17
N THR A 208 -32.64 37.78 -26.87
CA THR A 208 -32.94 36.33 -26.85
C THR A 208 -32.36 35.67 -25.59
N VAL A 209 -33.08 34.72 -25.01
CA VAL A 209 -32.60 33.89 -23.88
C VAL A 209 -32.43 32.46 -24.35
N VAL A 210 -31.26 31.88 -24.11
CA VAL A 210 -30.97 30.46 -24.32
C VAL A 210 -30.59 29.88 -22.97
N ALA A 211 -31.44 29.07 -22.33
CA ALA A 211 -31.22 28.60 -20.96
C ALA A 211 -31.56 27.11 -20.78
N GLY A 212 -30.74 26.38 -20.01
CA GLY A 212 -31.01 25.02 -19.56
C GLY A 212 -30.97 23.94 -20.65
N ASN A 213 -30.42 24.24 -21.84
CA ASN A 213 -30.43 23.33 -23.00
C ASN A 213 -29.19 22.44 -23.08
N TYR A 214 -29.33 21.30 -23.76
CA TYR A 214 -28.23 20.44 -24.20
C TYR A 214 -28.01 20.65 -25.71
N ILE A 215 -26.79 21.00 -26.10
CA ILE A 215 -26.47 21.44 -27.46
C ILE A 215 -25.19 20.75 -27.95
N GLY A 216 -25.35 19.82 -28.89
CA GLY A 216 -24.27 19.00 -29.44
C GLY A 216 -23.97 17.72 -28.65
N CYS A 217 -24.78 17.41 -27.64
CA CYS A 217 -24.77 16.15 -26.89
C CYS A 217 -26.13 15.43 -26.97
N ASP A 218 -26.17 14.18 -26.54
CA ASP A 218 -27.39 13.38 -26.43
C ASP A 218 -28.33 13.91 -25.33
N VAL A 219 -29.51 13.29 -25.20
CA VAL A 219 -30.54 13.73 -24.21
C VAL A 219 -30.09 13.58 -22.76
N THR A 220 -29.10 12.73 -22.49
CA THR A 220 -28.50 12.58 -21.16
C THR A 220 -27.46 13.67 -20.87
N GLY A 221 -26.93 14.30 -21.92
CA GLY A 221 -25.86 15.28 -21.85
C GLY A 221 -24.49 14.64 -21.62
N SER A 222 -24.34 13.34 -21.85
CA SER A 222 -23.13 12.57 -21.55
C SER A 222 -22.43 12.00 -22.79
N ARG A 223 -23.05 12.08 -23.98
CA ARG A 223 -22.47 11.56 -25.22
C ARG A 223 -22.40 12.63 -26.31
N LYS A 224 -21.29 12.69 -27.05
CA LYS A 224 -21.15 13.59 -28.21
C LYS A 224 -22.19 13.25 -29.27
N LEU A 225 -22.94 14.25 -29.68
CA LEU A 225 -23.89 14.22 -30.80
C LEU A 225 -23.82 15.55 -31.56
N GLY A 226 -22.60 15.93 -31.93
CA GLY A 226 -22.26 17.28 -32.36
C GLY A 226 -23.07 17.82 -33.52
N ASN A 227 -23.40 19.11 -33.45
CA ASN A 227 -23.75 19.86 -34.65
C ASN A 227 -22.49 20.02 -35.53
N GLN A 228 -22.67 20.07 -36.85
CA GLN A 228 -21.53 20.04 -37.79
C GLN A 228 -20.70 21.34 -37.79
N LEU A 229 -21.24 22.44 -37.28
CA LEU A 229 -20.50 23.68 -37.01
C LEU A 229 -20.58 24.04 -35.53
N HIS A 230 -21.24 25.13 -35.16
CA HIS A 230 -21.20 25.68 -33.81
C HIS A 230 -22.36 25.19 -32.96
N GLY A 231 -22.19 25.16 -31.64
CA GLY A 231 -23.31 24.96 -30.73
C GLY A 231 -24.28 26.14 -30.82
N ILE A 232 -23.81 27.33 -30.45
CA ILE A 232 -24.58 28.58 -30.51
C ILE A 232 -23.81 29.63 -31.31
N TYR A 233 -24.46 30.27 -32.27
CA TYR A 233 -23.87 31.30 -33.11
C TYR A 233 -24.68 32.59 -33.10
N LEU A 234 -24.10 33.67 -32.57
CA LEU A 234 -24.63 35.03 -32.64
C LEU A 234 -23.97 35.76 -33.80
N TYR A 235 -24.80 36.18 -34.75
CA TYR A 235 -24.35 36.82 -35.97
C TYR A 235 -25.06 38.15 -36.18
N THR A 236 -24.30 39.24 -36.31
CA THR A 236 -24.76 40.59 -36.72
C THR A 236 -26.08 41.06 -36.10
N ALA A 237 -25.99 42.04 -35.18
CA ALA A 237 -27.14 42.68 -34.52
C ALA A 237 -27.97 41.73 -33.63
N ALA A 238 -27.29 40.74 -33.04
CA ALA A 238 -27.82 39.90 -31.97
C ALA A 238 -27.41 40.47 -30.60
N ALA A 239 -28.00 41.62 -30.21
CA ALA A 239 -27.65 42.30 -28.97
C ALA A 239 -28.47 41.78 -27.76
N HIS A 240 -28.02 42.09 -26.55
CA HIS A 240 -28.68 41.76 -25.27
C HIS A 240 -29.05 40.27 -25.11
N THR A 241 -28.38 39.38 -25.83
CA THR A 241 -28.67 37.95 -25.79
C THR A 241 -28.05 37.34 -24.53
N ARG A 242 -28.86 36.57 -23.79
CA ARG A 242 -28.42 35.84 -22.61
C ARG A 242 -28.30 34.36 -22.93
N ILE A 243 -27.11 33.81 -22.74
CA ILE A 243 -26.84 32.37 -22.84
C ILE A 243 -26.52 31.87 -21.44
N GLY A 244 -27.42 31.06 -20.92
CA GLY A 244 -27.46 30.59 -19.53
C GLY A 244 -28.34 31.49 -18.65
N GLY A 245 -28.06 31.51 -17.35
CA GLY A 245 -28.88 32.25 -16.39
C GLY A 245 -28.22 32.47 -15.03
N ASP A 246 -29.00 32.90 -14.04
CA ASP A 246 -28.54 33.19 -12.68
C ASP A 246 -28.36 31.93 -11.85
N THR A 247 -29.00 30.82 -12.24
CA THR A 247 -28.87 29.52 -11.57
C THR A 247 -28.16 28.49 -12.45
N ALA A 248 -27.54 27.49 -11.82
CA ALA A 248 -26.93 26.36 -12.55
C ALA A 248 -27.97 25.58 -13.39
N ALA A 249 -29.24 25.57 -12.99
CA ALA A 249 -30.32 24.90 -13.72
C ALA A 249 -30.70 25.64 -15.02
N GLU A 250 -30.41 26.93 -15.12
CA GLU A 250 -30.52 27.71 -16.37
C GLU A 250 -29.27 27.59 -17.24
N GLY A 251 -28.22 26.93 -16.77
CA GLY A 251 -26.98 26.68 -17.51
C GLY A 251 -27.18 25.77 -18.72
N ASN A 252 -26.64 26.16 -19.88
CA ASN A 252 -26.62 25.27 -21.04
C ASN A 252 -25.40 24.35 -20.99
N VAL A 253 -25.53 23.14 -21.53
CA VAL A 253 -24.42 22.25 -21.86
C VAL A 253 -24.16 22.37 -23.36
N VAL A 254 -23.02 22.95 -23.75
CA VAL A 254 -22.66 23.24 -25.14
C VAL A 254 -21.38 22.49 -25.50
N SER A 255 -21.54 21.27 -26.01
CA SER A 255 -20.46 20.29 -26.06
C SER A 255 -20.54 19.43 -27.32
N GLY A 256 -19.43 18.83 -27.72
CA GLY A 256 -19.34 17.84 -28.80
C GLY A 256 -19.51 18.40 -30.21
N ASN A 257 -19.61 19.71 -30.39
CA ASN A 257 -19.80 20.35 -31.69
C ASN A 257 -18.50 20.33 -32.51
N LEU A 258 -18.60 20.20 -33.84
CA LEU A 258 -17.44 20.10 -34.74
C LEU A 258 -16.77 21.46 -35.04
N GLY A 259 -17.35 22.56 -34.55
CA GLY A 259 -16.79 23.90 -34.56
C GLY A 259 -16.56 24.44 -33.14
N HIS A 260 -16.83 25.73 -32.93
CA HIS A 260 -16.83 26.35 -31.60
C HIS A 260 -18.05 25.91 -30.77
N GLY A 261 -17.93 25.88 -29.45
CA GLY A 261 -19.10 25.76 -28.58
C GLY A 261 -20.04 26.95 -28.81
N VAL A 262 -19.53 28.16 -28.58
CA VAL A 262 -20.24 29.42 -28.80
C VAL A 262 -19.41 30.36 -29.68
N LEU A 263 -20.06 31.06 -30.61
CA LEU A 263 -19.44 32.01 -31.53
C LEU A 263 -20.17 33.36 -31.55
N PHE A 264 -19.45 34.46 -31.34
CA PHE A 264 -19.95 35.83 -31.48
C PHE A 264 -19.27 36.52 -32.67
N GLN A 265 -20.05 37.01 -33.64
CA GLN A 265 -19.53 37.66 -34.83
C GLN A 265 -20.33 38.89 -35.26
N GLY A 266 -19.61 40.01 -35.43
CA GLY A 266 -20.10 41.25 -36.04
C GLY A 266 -20.28 42.38 -35.02
N GLY A 267 -19.94 43.62 -35.41
CA GLY A 267 -19.88 44.79 -34.52
C GLY A 267 -21.18 45.25 -33.86
N LEU A 268 -22.29 44.56 -34.13
CA LEU A 268 -23.58 44.81 -33.49
C LEU A 268 -23.99 43.67 -32.53
N VAL A 269 -23.13 42.66 -32.33
CA VAL A 269 -23.25 41.69 -31.23
C VAL A 269 -22.62 42.33 -30.00
N LYS A 270 -23.48 42.86 -29.12
CA LYS A 270 -23.09 43.64 -27.95
C LYS A 270 -24.06 43.49 -26.79
N ASN A 271 -23.59 43.78 -25.58
CA ASN A 271 -24.34 43.65 -24.34
C ASN A 271 -24.86 42.22 -24.09
N CYS A 272 -24.23 41.22 -24.69
CA CYS A 272 -24.60 39.82 -24.47
C CYS A 272 -23.93 39.29 -23.22
N VAL A 273 -24.61 38.34 -22.56
CA VAL A 273 -24.13 37.75 -21.30
C VAL A 273 -24.12 36.23 -21.42
N LEU A 274 -22.96 35.62 -21.16
CA LEU A 274 -22.80 34.17 -20.96
C LEU A 274 -22.58 33.90 -19.48
N ARG A 275 -23.41 33.08 -18.82
CA ARG A 275 -23.22 32.74 -17.39
C ARG A 275 -23.79 31.38 -17.03
N ASN A 276 -23.19 30.70 -16.05
CA ASN A 276 -23.58 29.37 -15.58
C ASN A 276 -23.59 28.26 -16.66
N ASN A 277 -22.91 28.42 -17.80
CA ASN A 277 -22.89 27.38 -18.84
C ASN A 277 -21.76 26.36 -18.62
N ILE A 278 -21.97 25.11 -19.05
CA ILE A 278 -20.93 24.10 -19.21
C ILE A 278 -20.60 24.00 -20.70
N ILE A 279 -19.35 24.19 -21.09
CA ILE A 279 -18.92 24.23 -22.49
C ILE A 279 -17.77 23.25 -22.71
N GLY A 280 -18.04 22.17 -23.43
CA GLY A 280 -17.06 21.14 -23.78
C GLY A 280 -16.96 19.96 -22.80
N ALA A 281 -17.82 19.90 -21.77
CA ALA A 281 -17.96 18.72 -20.92
C ALA A 281 -19.39 18.13 -20.95
N ASP A 282 -19.59 16.99 -20.28
CA ASP A 282 -20.93 16.50 -19.99
C ASP A 282 -21.71 17.40 -19.03
N ALA A 283 -22.98 17.09 -18.83
CA ALA A 283 -23.86 17.85 -17.95
C ALA A 283 -23.42 17.87 -16.47
N ALA A 284 -22.55 16.95 -16.06
CA ALA A 284 -21.94 16.96 -14.73
C ALA A 284 -20.66 17.81 -14.66
N GLY A 285 -20.12 18.25 -15.81
CA GLY A 285 -18.87 19.00 -15.90
C GLY A 285 -17.61 18.15 -15.71
N THR A 286 -17.69 16.84 -15.96
CA THR A 286 -16.64 15.86 -15.62
C THR A 286 -16.07 15.09 -16.81
N LEU A 287 -16.88 14.77 -17.82
CA LEU A 287 -16.45 13.96 -18.97
C LEU A 287 -16.03 14.84 -20.15
N ASP A 288 -14.93 14.51 -20.84
CA ASP A 288 -14.50 15.19 -22.08
C ASP A 288 -15.52 14.98 -23.20
N LEU A 289 -16.33 16.02 -23.40
CA LEU A 289 -17.18 16.18 -24.57
C LEU A 289 -16.73 17.40 -25.38
N GLY A 290 -15.42 17.64 -25.47
CA GLY A 290 -14.86 18.87 -26.01
C GLY A 290 -15.37 19.21 -27.40
N ASN A 291 -15.59 20.50 -27.66
CA ASN A 291 -15.83 21.00 -29.01
C ASN A 291 -14.52 20.99 -29.81
N GLU A 292 -14.59 20.80 -31.12
CA GLU A 292 -13.39 20.63 -31.98
C GLU A 292 -12.61 21.94 -32.23
N ARG A 293 -13.11 23.08 -31.75
CA ARG A 293 -12.40 24.37 -31.75
C ARG A 293 -12.36 25.00 -30.36
N TYR A 294 -12.67 26.30 -30.26
CA TYR A 294 -12.68 27.03 -29.00
C TYR A 294 -13.97 26.71 -28.25
N GLY A 295 -13.95 26.79 -26.91
CA GLY A 295 -15.19 26.80 -26.13
C GLY A 295 -16.05 28.00 -26.52
N LEU A 296 -15.46 29.19 -26.51
CA LEU A 296 -16.06 30.44 -26.96
C LEU A 296 -15.11 31.20 -27.88
N TYR A 297 -15.61 31.75 -28.98
CA TYR A 297 -14.82 32.64 -29.86
C TYR A 297 -15.58 33.93 -30.18
N ILE A 298 -14.91 35.08 -30.05
CA ILE A 298 -15.48 36.41 -30.23
C ILE A 298 -14.65 37.19 -31.24
N TYR A 299 -15.27 37.65 -32.33
CA TYR A 299 -14.57 38.42 -33.35
C TYR A 299 -15.48 39.33 -34.18
N GLY A 300 -14.90 40.03 -35.16
CA GLY A 300 -15.64 40.85 -36.11
C GLY A 300 -16.20 42.15 -35.51
N GLY A 301 -15.59 42.67 -34.45
CA GLY A 301 -16.00 43.90 -33.76
C GLY A 301 -17.01 43.69 -32.64
N SER A 302 -17.40 42.45 -32.34
CA SER A 302 -18.31 42.14 -31.22
C SER A 302 -17.74 42.67 -29.90
N SER A 303 -18.46 43.57 -29.24
CA SER A 303 -17.92 44.38 -28.13
C SER A 303 -18.94 44.51 -27.01
N ASP A 304 -18.51 44.94 -25.82
CA ASP A 304 -19.40 45.19 -24.68
C ASP A 304 -20.14 43.93 -24.19
N ASN A 305 -19.50 42.76 -24.27
CA ASN A 305 -20.10 41.49 -23.83
C ASN A 305 -19.48 41.02 -22.51
N THR A 306 -20.27 40.33 -21.69
CA THR A 306 -19.82 39.76 -20.40
C THR A 306 -19.85 38.24 -20.47
N ILE A 307 -18.70 37.62 -20.22
CA ILE A 307 -18.50 36.18 -20.16
C ILE A 307 -18.27 35.87 -18.70
N GLY A 308 -19.33 35.50 -17.99
CA GLY A 308 -19.32 35.24 -16.57
C GLY A 308 -20.55 35.80 -15.84
N PRO A 309 -20.70 35.47 -14.55
CA PRO A 309 -19.85 34.53 -13.80
C PRO A 309 -20.22 33.05 -14.06
N PHE A 310 -19.38 32.15 -13.54
CA PHE A 310 -19.67 30.71 -13.36
C PHE A 310 -19.86 29.89 -14.64
N ASN A 311 -19.27 30.28 -15.77
CA ASN A 311 -19.16 29.31 -16.87
C ASN A 311 -18.03 28.32 -16.57
N HIS A 312 -18.26 27.04 -16.87
CA HIS A 312 -17.29 25.96 -16.84
C HIS A 312 -16.88 25.64 -18.28
N ILE A 313 -15.67 26.00 -18.69
CA ILE A 313 -15.18 25.88 -20.08
C ILE A 313 -14.03 24.88 -20.13
N LEU A 314 -14.31 23.69 -20.65
CA LEU A 314 -13.52 22.50 -20.39
C LEU A 314 -13.25 21.71 -21.68
N PHE A 315 -12.11 21.05 -21.78
CA PHE A 315 -11.83 19.98 -22.78
C PHE A 315 -11.88 20.37 -24.27
N ASN A 316 -12.02 21.65 -24.60
CA ASN A 316 -12.11 22.10 -25.99
C ASN A 316 -10.78 21.90 -26.72
N LYS A 317 -10.82 21.61 -28.03
CA LYS A 317 -9.61 21.26 -28.80
C LYS A 317 -8.73 22.45 -29.20
N LYS A 318 -9.14 23.68 -28.87
CA LYS A 318 -8.32 24.90 -28.89
C LYS A 318 -8.32 25.56 -27.50
N TYR A 319 -8.17 26.89 -27.45
CA TYR A 319 -8.31 27.68 -26.22
C TYR A 319 -9.74 27.62 -25.67
N GLY A 320 -9.90 27.81 -24.36
CA GLY A 320 -11.22 27.94 -23.74
C GLY A 320 -12.01 29.11 -24.35
N ILE A 321 -11.42 30.32 -24.31
CA ILE A 321 -11.98 31.55 -24.87
C ILE A 321 -10.94 32.18 -25.82
N GLY A 322 -11.36 32.57 -27.02
CA GLY A 322 -10.55 33.37 -27.94
C GLY A 322 -11.24 34.67 -28.36
N ILE A 323 -10.51 35.78 -28.38
CA ILE A 323 -11.01 37.08 -28.85
C ILE A 323 -10.04 37.64 -29.92
N ALA A 324 -10.59 38.10 -31.04
CA ALA A 324 -9.79 38.55 -32.17
C ALA A 324 -10.26 39.86 -32.82
N GLY A 325 -9.29 40.70 -33.18
CA GLY A 325 -9.45 41.92 -33.99
C GLY A 325 -9.49 43.21 -33.17
N SER A 326 -8.88 44.27 -33.72
CA SER A 326 -8.65 45.55 -33.02
C SER A 326 -9.92 46.36 -32.72
N TYR A 327 -11.04 46.00 -33.34
CA TYR A 327 -12.35 46.60 -33.07
C TYR A 327 -13.22 45.77 -32.12
N THR A 328 -12.74 44.60 -31.68
CA THR A 328 -13.42 43.68 -30.76
C THR A 328 -12.98 44.02 -29.34
N LEU A 329 -13.67 44.97 -28.70
CA LEU A 329 -13.23 45.64 -27.47
C LEU A 329 -14.24 45.48 -26.33
N ARG A 330 -13.81 45.76 -25.10
CA ARG A 330 -14.66 45.83 -23.91
C ARG A 330 -15.44 44.53 -23.64
N ASN A 331 -14.83 43.39 -23.96
CA ASN A 331 -15.38 42.09 -23.62
C ASN A 331 -14.79 41.64 -22.28
N GLN A 332 -15.65 41.55 -21.27
CA GLN A 332 -15.28 41.19 -19.90
C GLN A 332 -15.32 39.68 -19.72
N ILE A 333 -14.24 39.10 -19.19
CA ILE A 333 -14.16 37.68 -18.82
C ILE A 333 -14.05 37.62 -17.30
N LEU A 334 -15.14 37.22 -16.63
CA LEU A 334 -15.29 37.33 -15.18
C LEU A 334 -15.62 35.98 -14.55
N GLN A 335 -14.93 35.60 -13.49
CA GLN A 335 -15.25 34.46 -12.61
C GLN A 335 -15.62 33.16 -13.35
N ASN A 336 -14.88 32.82 -14.41
CA ASN A 336 -15.09 31.56 -15.14
C ASN A 336 -14.16 30.47 -14.59
N SER A 337 -14.61 29.22 -14.61
CA SER A 337 -13.75 28.05 -14.40
C SER A 337 -13.33 27.53 -15.76
N ILE A 338 -12.05 27.67 -16.12
CA ILE A 338 -11.52 27.23 -17.41
C ILE A 338 -10.42 26.22 -17.13
N SER A 339 -10.51 25.00 -17.67
CA SER A 339 -9.50 23.96 -17.43
C SER A 339 -9.50 22.85 -18.47
N ASN A 340 -8.39 22.13 -18.60
CA ASN A 340 -8.22 20.97 -19.46
C ASN A 340 -8.50 21.22 -20.95
N ASN A 341 -8.37 22.45 -21.44
CA ASN A 341 -8.44 22.72 -22.87
C ASN A 341 -7.10 22.33 -23.53
N VAL A 342 -7.09 22.08 -24.84
CA VAL A 342 -5.85 21.63 -25.51
C VAL A 342 -4.81 22.76 -25.60
N GLN A 343 -5.26 24.02 -25.60
CA GLN A 343 -4.41 25.21 -25.54
C GLN A 343 -4.79 26.04 -24.30
N SER A 344 -4.14 27.18 -24.08
CA SER A 344 -4.36 28.05 -22.90
C SER A 344 -5.83 28.47 -22.72
N ALA A 345 -6.17 28.97 -21.52
CA ALA A 345 -7.55 29.34 -21.22
C ALA A 345 -8.10 30.49 -22.06
N VAL A 346 -7.39 31.62 -22.11
CA VAL A 346 -7.83 32.83 -22.82
C VAL A 346 -6.76 33.23 -23.82
N GLN A 347 -7.17 33.49 -25.06
CA GLN A 347 -6.32 34.07 -26.09
C GLN A 347 -6.86 35.40 -26.61
N LEU A 348 -6.00 36.42 -26.65
CA LEU A 348 -6.26 37.69 -27.33
C LEU A 348 -5.37 37.80 -28.57
N SER A 349 -5.95 38.20 -29.70
CA SER A 349 -5.21 38.34 -30.96
C SER A 349 -5.60 39.57 -31.76
N SER A 350 -4.67 40.06 -32.59
CA SER A 350 -4.89 41.18 -33.52
C SER A 350 -5.42 42.47 -32.85
N GLY A 351 -4.98 42.76 -31.61
CA GLY A 351 -5.38 43.97 -30.87
C GLY A 351 -6.74 43.89 -30.16
N ALA A 352 -7.33 42.70 -30.05
CA ALA A 352 -8.55 42.47 -29.27
C ALA A 352 -8.41 42.96 -27.82
N ASN A 353 -9.53 43.43 -27.24
CA ASN A 353 -9.58 43.97 -25.86
C ASN A 353 -8.46 44.99 -25.59
N ALA A 354 -8.20 45.86 -26.56
CA ALA A 354 -7.18 46.91 -26.53
C ALA A 354 -5.75 46.43 -26.21
N GLY A 355 -5.48 45.12 -26.26
CA GLY A 355 -4.20 44.54 -25.85
C GLY A 355 -3.86 44.77 -24.38
N VAL A 356 -4.88 44.85 -23.50
CA VAL A 356 -4.67 44.98 -22.06
C VAL A 356 -3.75 43.87 -21.55
N LEU A 357 -2.69 44.27 -20.85
CA LEU A 357 -1.67 43.34 -20.37
C LEU A 357 -2.15 42.60 -19.11
N PRO A 358 -1.77 41.31 -18.96
CA PRO A 358 -2.04 40.56 -17.74
C PRO A 358 -1.31 41.18 -16.53
N PRO A 359 -1.69 40.81 -15.28
CA PRO A 359 -0.98 41.30 -14.12
C PRO A 359 0.48 40.82 -14.13
N ALA A 360 1.37 41.68 -13.65
CA ALA A 360 2.81 41.44 -13.62
C ALA A 360 3.34 41.43 -12.19
N ASN A 361 4.57 40.93 -12.00
CA ASN A 361 5.26 40.87 -10.70
C ASN A 361 4.43 40.17 -9.61
N LEU A 362 3.70 39.11 -9.96
CA LEU A 362 2.97 38.32 -8.97
C LEU A 362 3.94 37.79 -7.91
N LYS A 363 3.51 37.88 -6.65
CA LYS A 363 4.20 37.33 -5.49
C LYS A 363 3.18 36.67 -4.58
N VAL A 364 3.53 35.49 -4.08
CA VAL A 364 2.82 34.82 -2.99
C VAL A 364 3.64 35.02 -1.71
N SER A 365 2.96 35.38 -0.64
CA SER A 365 3.52 35.53 0.71
C SER A 365 2.54 34.95 1.72
N ALA A 366 2.99 34.76 2.96
CA ALA A 366 2.11 34.34 4.07
C ALA A 366 0.95 35.33 4.33
N GLN A 367 1.02 36.55 3.81
CA GLN A 367 -0.02 37.57 3.97
C GLN A 367 -1.00 37.57 2.79
N GLY A 368 -0.69 36.85 1.70
CA GLY A 368 -1.53 36.71 0.52
C GLY A 368 -0.80 36.98 -0.80
N VAL A 369 -1.58 37.26 -1.85
CA VAL A 369 -1.10 37.46 -3.22
C VAL A 369 -0.98 38.94 -3.53
N SER A 370 0.17 39.37 -4.05
CA SER A 370 0.40 40.75 -4.50
C SER A 370 0.94 40.80 -5.91
N GLY A 371 0.82 41.95 -6.56
CA GLY A 371 1.43 42.22 -7.85
C GLY A 371 1.14 43.62 -8.36
N THR A 372 1.33 43.80 -9.66
CA THR A 372 1.07 45.06 -10.37
C THR A 372 0.12 44.85 -11.55
N ALA A 373 -0.80 45.78 -11.75
CA ALA A 373 -1.75 45.86 -12.85
C ALA A 373 -1.99 47.34 -13.23
N PRO A 374 -2.59 47.67 -14.39
CA PRO A 374 -2.97 49.05 -14.70
C PRO A 374 -3.89 49.64 -13.61
N GLY A 375 -3.60 50.86 -13.14
CA GLY A 375 -4.24 51.42 -11.94
C GLY A 375 -5.76 51.54 -12.04
N GLY A 376 -6.47 51.12 -10.99
CA GLY A 376 -7.93 51.09 -10.94
C GLY A 376 -8.58 49.88 -11.64
N SER A 377 -7.78 48.97 -12.21
CA SER A 377 -8.29 47.75 -12.85
C SER A 377 -8.66 46.69 -11.82
N VAL A 378 -9.62 45.84 -12.17
CA VAL A 378 -9.99 44.63 -11.42
C VAL A 378 -9.00 43.51 -11.78
N VAL A 379 -8.43 42.85 -10.78
CA VAL A 379 -7.58 41.68 -10.91
C VAL A 379 -8.32 40.48 -10.36
N GLU A 380 -8.59 39.48 -11.20
CA GLU A 380 -9.17 38.22 -10.77
C GLU A 380 -8.06 37.17 -10.62
N ILE A 381 -7.98 36.60 -9.42
CA ILE A 381 -6.96 35.62 -9.03
C ILE A 381 -7.59 34.25 -9.08
N TYR A 382 -6.86 33.33 -9.72
CA TYR A 382 -7.26 31.96 -9.91
C TYR A 382 -6.16 31.03 -9.39
N SER A 383 -6.55 29.82 -9.03
CA SER A 383 -5.63 28.74 -8.74
C SER A 383 -5.87 27.57 -9.70
N ASP A 384 -4.78 26.97 -10.19
CA ASP A 384 -4.81 25.89 -11.19
C ASP A 384 -3.42 25.24 -11.37
N PRO A 385 -3.29 23.91 -11.50
CA PRO A 385 -2.05 23.26 -11.95
C PRO A 385 -1.61 23.57 -13.39
N ALA A 386 -2.51 23.97 -14.30
CA ALA A 386 -2.26 23.98 -15.76
C ALA A 386 -2.33 25.36 -16.45
N GLU A 387 -2.25 26.46 -15.69
CA GLU A 387 -2.34 27.85 -16.19
C GLU A 387 -3.70 28.27 -16.79
N GLU A 388 -4.79 27.54 -16.54
CA GLU A 388 -6.07 27.80 -17.21
C GLU A 388 -7.09 28.54 -16.32
N GLY A 389 -6.88 28.61 -15.02
CA GLY A 389 -7.81 29.26 -14.09
C GLY A 389 -8.98 28.37 -13.71
N ALA A 390 -8.70 27.09 -13.43
CA ALA A 390 -9.68 26.10 -12.99
C ALA A 390 -10.53 26.58 -11.79
N TRP A 391 -9.92 27.26 -10.81
CA TRP A 391 -10.62 27.69 -9.60
C TRP A 391 -10.47 29.20 -9.39
N PHE A 392 -11.59 29.92 -9.41
CA PHE A 392 -11.64 31.32 -9.01
C PHE A 392 -11.43 31.45 -7.49
N GLU A 393 -10.49 32.29 -7.07
CA GLU A 393 -10.20 32.55 -5.65
C GLU A 393 -10.76 33.88 -5.18
N ALA A 394 -10.46 34.96 -5.89
CA ALA A 394 -10.85 36.30 -5.49
C ALA A 394 -10.77 37.32 -6.63
N ALA A 395 -11.46 38.44 -6.46
CA ALA A 395 -11.29 39.64 -7.27
C ALA A 395 -10.86 40.81 -6.37
N VAL A 396 -9.84 41.55 -6.78
CA VAL A 396 -9.34 42.75 -6.07
C VAL A 396 -9.12 43.89 -7.04
N THR A 397 -9.19 45.13 -6.57
CA THR A 397 -8.91 46.31 -7.42
C THR A 397 -7.51 46.82 -7.14
N SER A 398 -6.75 47.08 -8.19
CA SER A 398 -5.44 47.75 -8.09
C SER A 398 -5.60 49.22 -7.69
N ASP A 399 -4.69 49.73 -6.88
CA ASP A 399 -4.66 51.13 -6.51
C ASP A 399 -4.29 52.04 -7.70
N ARG A 400 -4.26 53.37 -7.49
CA ARG A 400 -3.92 54.33 -8.54
C ARG A 400 -2.48 54.19 -9.06
N ALA A 401 -1.58 53.63 -8.26
CA ALA A 401 -0.20 53.36 -8.65
C ALA A 401 -0.06 51.99 -9.35
N GLY A 402 -1.13 51.20 -9.42
CA GLY A 402 -1.17 49.90 -10.06
C GLY A 402 -0.83 48.73 -9.15
N HIS A 403 -0.71 48.93 -7.85
CA HIS A 403 -0.45 47.82 -6.91
C HIS A 403 -1.75 47.15 -6.50
N PHE A 404 -1.77 45.82 -6.45
CA PHE A 404 -2.87 45.07 -5.88
C PHE A 404 -2.38 44.10 -4.81
N PHE A 405 -3.27 43.82 -3.86
CA PHE A 405 -3.04 42.85 -2.79
C PHE A 405 -4.36 42.17 -2.42
N TRP A 406 -4.34 40.84 -2.40
CA TRP A 406 -5.40 40.00 -1.88
C TRP A 406 -4.93 39.30 -0.61
N ALA A 407 -5.56 39.63 0.51
CA ALA A 407 -5.27 39.04 1.82
C ALA A 407 -5.93 37.66 1.97
N GLY A 408 -5.60 36.73 1.08
CA GLY A 408 -6.10 35.36 1.12
C GLY A 408 -5.11 34.36 0.55
N VAL A 409 -5.38 33.09 0.85
CA VAL A 409 -4.50 31.96 0.57
C VAL A 409 -5.04 31.22 -0.65
N PRO A 410 -4.29 31.14 -1.76
CA PRO A 410 -4.73 30.36 -2.91
C PRO A 410 -4.83 28.87 -2.55
N LYS A 411 -5.84 28.17 -3.07
CA LYS A 411 -6.09 26.74 -2.79
C LYS A 411 -5.32 25.80 -3.72
N GLY A 412 -4.99 26.25 -4.92
CA GLY A 412 -4.33 25.44 -5.95
C GLY A 412 -2.81 25.62 -6.02
N PRO A 413 -2.08 24.70 -6.68
CA PRO A 413 -0.62 24.57 -6.62
C PRO A 413 0.14 25.64 -7.41
N SER A 414 -0.56 26.40 -8.25
CA SER A 414 -0.05 27.62 -8.87
C SER A 414 -1.16 28.67 -8.88
N ILE A 415 -0.77 29.93 -8.90
CA ILE A 415 -1.69 31.03 -9.17
C ILE A 415 -1.50 31.58 -10.57
N THR A 416 -2.61 31.94 -11.20
CA THR A 416 -2.67 32.79 -12.38
C THR A 416 -3.69 33.90 -12.12
N ALA A 417 -3.67 34.95 -12.93
CA ALA A 417 -4.59 36.05 -12.78
C ALA A 417 -4.85 36.76 -14.11
N THR A 418 -6.01 37.39 -14.22
CA THR A 418 -6.41 38.27 -15.33
C THR A 418 -6.63 39.70 -14.82
N VAL A 419 -6.53 40.69 -15.71
CA VAL A 419 -6.92 42.08 -15.47
C VAL A 419 -8.17 42.38 -16.28
N THR A 420 -9.15 43.06 -15.68
CA THR A 420 -10.17 43.82 -16.41
C THR A 420 -10.00 45.30 -16.15
N ASP A 421 -9.70 46.08 -17.19
CA ASP A 421 -9.48 47.52 -17.09
C ASP A 421 -10.78 48.33 -16.87
N GLY A 422 -10.64 49.63 -16.64
CA GLY A 422 -11.78 50.53 -16.41
C GLY A 422 -12.72 50.71 -17.60
N ASP A 423 -12.28 50.35 -18.81
CA ASP A 423 -13.09 50.38 -20.04
C ASP A 423 -13.80 49.02 -20.27
N GLY A 424 -13.49 48.00 -19.48
CA GLY A 424 -14.08 46.66 -19.57
C GLY A 424 -13.34 45.68 -20.48
N ASN A 425 -12.08 45.94 -20.84
CA ASN A 425 -11.25 44.97 -21.55
C ASN A 425 -10.60 44.00 -20.56
N THR A 426 -10.77 42.69 -20.77
CA THR A 426 -10.06 41.66 -19.99
C THR A 426 -8.84 41.11 -20.72
N SER A 427 -7.74 40.89 -19.99
CA SER A 427 -6.47 40.33 -20.47
C SER A 427 -6.49 38.80 -20.64
N GLU A 428 -5.45 38.26 -21.25
CA GLU A 428 -5.08 36.84 -21.08
C GLU A 428 -4.68 36.55 -19.61
N PHE A 429 -4.51 35.28 -19.26
CA PHE A 429 -3.92 34.91 -17.96
C PHE A 429 -2.43 35.27 -17.92
N CYS A 430 -1.94 35.73 -16.76
CA CYS A 430 -0.50 35.81 -16.54
C CYS A 430 0.13 34.39 -16.48
N PRO A 431 1.45 34.27 -16.73
CA PRO A 431 2.17 33.02 -16.46
C PRO A 431 1.98 32.56 -15.01
N PRO A 432 1.97 31.25 -14.74
CA PRO A 432 1.70 30.70 -13.42
C PRO A 432 2.84 30.98 -12.46
N LEU A 433 2.47 31.31 -11.23
CA LEU A 433 3.40 31.30 -10.11
C LEU A 433 3.11 30.09 -9.23
N ARG A 434 4.00 29.08 -9.27
CA ARG A 434 3.90 27.88 -8.43
C ARG A 434 3.97 28.24 -6.94
N ILE A 435 3.11 27.61 -6.14
CA ILE A 435 3.04 27.72 -4.67
C ILE A 435 3.78 26.55 -4.01
N LEU A 436 4.85 26.06 -4.66
CA LEU A 436 5.71 25.04 -4.07
C LEU A 436 6.90 25.69 -3.37
N PRO A 437 7.29 25.20 -2.19
CA PRO A 437 6.74 24.04 -1.42
C PRO A 437 5.59 24.39 -0.43
N PHE A 438 4.82 23.38 0.03
CA PHE A 438 3.95 23.55 1.22
C PHE A 438 4.85 23.63 2.45
N VAL A 439 5.01 24.84 3.00
CA VAL A 439 5.89 25.06 4.15
C VAL A 439 5.08 25.10 5.44
N VAL A 440 5.39 24.20 6.36
CA VAL A 440 4.93 24.25 7.74
C VAL A 440 5.75 25.33 8.45
N THR A 441 5.10 26.41 8.83
CA THR A 441 5.72 27.60 9.43
C THR A 441 5.36 27.80 10.90
N THR A 442 4.47 26.98 11.45
CA THR A 442 4.08 27.05 12.87
C THR A 442 3.82 25.67 13.48
N THR A 443 4.06 25.52 14.79
CA THR A 443 3.71 24.29 15.51
C THR A 443 2.26 24.24 15.98
N LEU A 444 1.51 25.34 15.85
CA LEU A 444 0.10 25.40 16.19
C LEU A 444 -0.73 24.42 15.33
N ASP A 445 -1.78 23.85 15.90
CA ASP A 445 -2.68 22.92 15.19
C ASP A 445 -3.89 23.64 14.60
N SER A 446 -4.38 23.15 13.46
CA SER A 446 -5.62 23.61 12.80
C SER A 446 -5.64 25.09 12.36
N VAL A 447 -4.47 25.66 12.10
CA VAL A 447 -4.29 26.99 11.49
C VAL A 447 -3.52 26.89 10.18
N GLU A 448 -3.51 27.95 9.37
CA GLU A 448 -2.64 28.06 8.20
C GLU A 448 -1.16 27.92 8.60
N GLY A 449 -0.35 27.29 7.76
CA GLY A 449 1.06 27.02 8.05
C GLY A 449 1.28 25.88 9.06
N SER A 450 0.23 25.23 9.55
CA SER A 450 0.34 24.02 10.38
C SER A 450 0.58 22.76 9.55
N LEU A 451 1.11 21.70 10.18
CA LEU A 451 1.24 20.39 9.55
C LEU A 451 -0.13 19.83 9.08
N ARG A 452 -1.19 20.07 9.85
CA ARG A 452 -2.55 19.65 9.47
C ARG A 452 -3.00 20.34 8.18
N TRP A 453 -2.75 21.64 8.06
CA TRP A 453 -3.06 22.41 6.87
C TRP A 453 -2.29 21.86 5.66
N ALA A 454 -0.99 21.59 5.82
CA ALA A 454 -0.16 21.04 4.75
C ALA A 454 -0.62 19.65 4.28
N ILE A 455 -0.95 18.73 5.22
CA ILE A 455 -1.49 17.40 4.88
C ILE A 455 -2.82 17.51 4.14
N ASN A 456 -3.75 18.33 4.64
CA ASN A 456 -5.03 18.55 3.96
C ASN A 456 -4.84 19.14 2.55
N GLY A 457 -3.89 20.06 2.38
CA GLY A 457 -3.50 20.59 1.06
C GLY A 457 -3.03 19.48 0.12
N SER A 458 -2.06 18.67 0.57
CA SER A 458 -1.52 17.56 -0.23
C SER A 458 -2.56 16.48 -0.59
N ASN A 459 -3.60 16.30 0.23
CA ASN A 459 -4.69 15.38 -0.05
C ASN A 459 -5.63 15.86 -1.17
N ILE A 460 -5.66 17.15 -1.47
CA ILE A 460 -6.51 17.73 -2.52
C ILE A 460 -5.84 17.61 -3.89
N THR A 461 -4.50 17.68 -3.97
CA THR A 461 -3.74 17.73 -5.24
C THR A 461 -2.60 16.71 -5.33
N PRO A 462 -2.86 15.39 -5.28
CA PRO A 462 -1.79 14.39 -5.15
C PRO A 462 -0.96 14.20 -6.43
N ASP A 463 0.09 15.02 -6.60
CA ASP A 463 1.10 14.85 -7.66
C ASP A 463 2.51 15.31 -7.25
N GLY A 464 3.18 14.52 -6.40
CA GLY A 464 4.59 14.77 -6.08
C GLY A 464 4.83 15.91 -5.08
N ASP A 465 3.81 16.24 -4.27
CA ASP A 465 3.87 17.33 -3.29
C ASP A 465 4.97 17.13 -2.25
N ARG A 466 5.61 18.24 -1.84
CA ARG A 466 6.57 18.28 -0.74
C ARG A 466 6.02 19.15 0.39
N ILE A 467 5.87 18.56 1.56
CA ILE A 467 5.60 19.23 2.83
C ILE A 467 6.95 19.46 3.51
N LEU A 468 7.39 20.71 3.50
CA LEU A 468 8.63 21.16 4.14
C LEU A 468 8.31 21.83 5.48
N PHE A 469 9.32 22.03 6.31
CA PHE A 469 9.28 22.71 7.59
C PHE A 469 10.28 23.88 7.56
N ASP A 470 9.81 25.06 7.94
CA ASP A 470 10.61 26.27 8.15
C ASP A 470 9.93 27.06 9.29
N ILE A 471 9.95 26.46 10.47
CA ILE A 471 9.30 27.01 11.66
C ILE A 471 10.30 27.91 12.39
N SER A 472 9.93 29.18 12.60
CA SER A 472 10.78 30.16 13.29
C SER A 472 11.17 29.70 14.70
N GLN A 473 12.38 30.06 15.15
CA GLN A 473 12.80 29.91 16.56
C GLN A 473 12.00 30.80 17.53
N THR A 474 11.19 31.74 17.02
CA THR A 474 10.24 32.53 17.82
C THR A 474 8.87 31.87 17.97
N ASP A 475 8.62 30.74 17.28
CA ASP A 475 7.36 30.01 17.38
C ASP A 475 7.17 29.43 18.80
N PRO A 476 5.95 29.45 19.37
CA PRO A 476 5.70 28.97 20.74
C PRO A 476 6.04 27.49 20.98
N GLY A 477 6.15 26.66 19.94
CA GLY A 477 6.58 25.28 20.06
C GLY A 477 8.09 25.04 19.97
N TYR A 478 8.90 26.08 19.74
CA TYR A 478 10.35 25.96 19.77
C TYR A 478 10.87 25.75 21.19
N GLN A 479 11.62 24.68 21.41
CA GLN A 479 12.24 24.34 22.68
C GLN A 479 13.74 24.59 22.63
N ALA A 480 14.17 25.80 23.00
CA ALA A 480 15.57 26.25 22.89
C ALA A 480 16.59 25.37 23.64
N ALA A 481 16.20 24.71 24.73
CA ALA A 481 17.09 23.83 25.49
C ALA A 481 17.38 22.51 24.77
N GLU A 482 16.44 22.04 23.95
CA GLU A 482 16.54 20.78 23.20
C GLU A 482 16.88 21.02 21.72
N GLY A 483 16.72 22.25 21.21
CA GLY A 483 16.99 22.59 19.81
C GLY A 483 15.96 22.00 18.84
N ILE A 484 14.68 21.96 19.23
CA ILE A 484 13.63 21.30 18.45
C ILE A 484 12.36 22.14 18.36
N TRP A 485 11.47 21.75 17.44
CA TRP A 485 10.11 22.27 17.32
C TRP A 485 9.11 21.16 17.60
N VAL A 486 8.25 21.38 18.60
CA VAL A 486 7.24 20.40 19.02
C VAL A 486 5.85 20.80 18.55
N ILE A 487 5.32 20.03 17.61
CA ILE A 487 3.94 20.11 17.12
C ILE A 487 3.07 19.24 18.02
N LYS A 488 2.00 19.83 18.58
CA LYS A 488 1.05 19.13 19.47
C LYS A 488 -0.35 19.12 18.87
N PRO A 489 -0.70 18.11 18.04
CA PRO A 489 -2.03 18.00 17.48
C PRO A 489 -3.09 17.90 18.58
N THR A 490 -4.18 18.64 18.44
CA THR A 490 -5.32 18.66 19.39
C THR A 490 -6.39 17.61 19.05
N LYS A 491 -6.25 16.98 17.88
CA LYS A 491 -7.10 15.93 17.30
C LYS A 491 -6.23 14.99 16.46
N PRO A 492 -6.69 13.78 16.09
CA PRO A 492 -5.94 12.92 15.17
C PRO A 492 -5.55 13.68 13.90
N LEU A 493 -4.31 13.53 13.42
CA LEU A 493 -3.89 14.16 12.16
C LEU A 493 -4.74 13.61 10.99
N PRO A 494 -4.94 14.38 9.89
CA PRO A 494 -5.66 13.88 8.74
C PRO A 494 -4.97 12.64 8.16
N ILE A 495 -5.76 11.70 7.65
CA ILE A 495 -5.24 10.54 6.93
C ILE A 495 -4.60 11.04 5.63
N LEU A 496 -3.39 10.60 5.33
CA LEU A 496 -2.75 10.86 4.04
C LEU A 496 -3.37 9.96 2.97
N THR A 497 -4.18 10.55 2.11
CA THR A 497 -4.87 9.93 0.97
C THR A 497 -4.27 10.34 -0.36
N GLY A 498 -3.47 11.40 -0.41
CA GLY A 498 -2.69 11.77 -1.58
C GLY A 498 -1.46 10.88 -1.77
N GLY A 499 -1.12 10.51 -3.01
CA GLY A 499 0.06 9.70 -3.32
C GLY A 499 1.26 10.54 -3.74
N ARG A 500 2.47 9.99 -3.64
CA ARG A 500 3.76 10.68 -3.95
C ARG A 500 4.05 11.91 -3.09
N VAL A 501 3.50 11.98 -1.87
CA VAL A 501 3.76 13.08 -0.94
C VAL A 501 5.04 12.84 -0.17
N GLU A 502 5.95 13.81 -0.15
CA GLU A 502 7.15 13.83 0.69
C GLU A 502 6.92 14.73 1.90
N ILE A 503 7.03 14.20 3.11
CA ILE A 503 7.03 14.96 4.36
C ILE A 503 8.48 14.99 4.86
N ASP A 504 9.14 16.13 4.66
CA ASP A 504 10.60 16.29 4.76
C ASP A 504 11.01 17.08 6.00
N GLY A 505 11.29 16.38 7.10
CA GLY A 505 11.78 17.02 8.32
C GLY A 505 13.17 17.66 8.21
N ARG A 506 14.01 17.26 7.23
CA ARG A 506 15.37 17.83 7.02
C ARG A 506 15.32 19.26 6.51
N SER A 507 14.21 19.66 5.91
CA SER A 507 14.02 21.04 5.47
C SER A 507 14.05 22.05 6.62
N GLN A 508 13.69 21.64 7.84
CA GLN A 508 13.89 22.46 9.05
C GLN A 508 15.38 22.70 9.29
N THR A 509 16.17 21.65 9.21
CA THR A 509 17.64 21.68 9.40
C THR A 509 18.32 22.49 8.31
N ALA A 510 17.84 22.40 7.07
CA ALA A 510 18.32 23.22 5.98
C ALA A 510 18.04 24.72 6.21
N SER A 511 16.95 25.05 6.91
CA SER A 511 16.52 26.44 7.14
C SER A 511 17.18 27.07 8.36
N HIS A 512 17.44 26.29 9.41
CA HIS A 512 17.95 26.80 10.70
C HIS A 512 19.33 26.28 11.12
N GLY A 513 19.94 25.38 10.34
CA GLY A 513 21.11 24.61 10.74
C GLY A 513 20.75 23.47 11.69
N ASP A 514 21.67 22.52 11.88
CA ASP A 514 21.49 21.39 12.80
C ASP A 514 21.59 21.86 14.26
N SER A 515 20.43 22.00 14.88
CA SER A 515 20.25 22.40 16.28
C SER A 515 19.98 21.20 17.21
N ASN A 516 19.69 20.02 16.66
CA ASN A 516 19.56 18.78 17.41
C ASN A 516 20.51 17.68 16.88
N PRO A 517 21.73 17.55 17.43
CA PRO A 517 22.73 16.61 16.94
C PRO A 517 22.36 15.14 17.18
N PHE A 518 21.27 14.87 17.92
CA PHE A 518 20.85 13.51 18.23
C PHE A 518 19.87 12.92 17.22
N GLY A 519 19.25 13.72 16.34
CA GLY A 519 18.24 13.21 15.42
C GLY A 519 17.37 14.31 14.79
N PRO A 520 16.09 14.01 14.48
CA PRO A 520 15.15 14.97 13.91
C PRO A 520 15.03 16.27 14.70
N GLU A 521 14.70 17.37 14.04
CA GLU A 521 14.39 18.65 14.71
C GLU A 521 12.89 18.87 14.90
N ILE A 522 12.06 18.23 14.07
CA ILE A 522 10.61 18.29 14.16
C ILE A 522 10.10 17.11 14.97
N PHE A 523 9.37 17.41 16.05
CA PHE A 523 8.70 16.41 16.89
C PHE A 523 7.19 16.58 16.86
N ILE A 524 6.46 15.50 16.61
CA ILE A 524 5.01 15.42 16.69
C ILE A 524 4.64 14.67 17.98
N ASP A 525 4.12 15.41 18.96
CA ASP A 525 3.70 14.91 20.26
C ASP A 525 2.16 14.80 20.32
N GLY A 526 1.67 13.55 20.29
CA GLY A 526 0.25 13.20 20.28
C GLY A 526 -0.47 13.31 21.62
N SER A 527 0.19 13.80 22.68
CA SER A 527 -0.38 13.84 24.04
C SER A 527 -1.69 14.63 24.17
N LEU A 528 -2.00 15.52 23.22
CA LEU A 528 -3.23 16.29 23.16
C LEU A 528 -4.22 15.83 22.06
N ALA A 529 -3.91 14.78 21.30
CA ALA A 529 -4.69 14.37 20.12
C ALA A 529 -6.02 13.65 20.47
N GLY A 530 -6.24 13.32 21.74
CA GLY A 530 -7.44 12.64 22.25
C GLY A 530 -7.37 11.12 22.18
N ASP A 531 -8.48 10.47 22.56
CA ASP A 531 -8.60 9.01 22.56
C ASP A 531 -8.62 8.42 21.15
N ARG A 532 -8.06 7.22 21.01
CA ARG A 532 -7.99 6.47 19.74
C ARG A 532 -7.25 7.21 18.62
N ALA A 533 -6.41 8.19 18.96
CA ALA A 533 -5.63 8.97 18.01
C ALA A 533 -4.39 8.20 17.57
N LYS A 534 -4.25 7.98 16.27
CA LYS A 534 -3.00 7.56 15.64
C LYS A 534 -2.17 8.80 15.29
N GLY A 535 -0.86 8.63 15.14
CA GLY A 535 0.02 9.70 14.68
C GLY A 535 -0.19 10.05 13.21
N LEU A 536 0.50 9.36 12.31
CA LEU A 536 0.33 9.49 10.87
C LEU A 536 -0.24 8.19 10.29
N GLU A 537 -1.41 8.28 9.66
CA GLU A 537 -2.01 7.16 8.93
C GLU A 537 -1.95 7.44 7.42
N ILE A 538 -1.33 6.52 6.67
CA ILE A 538 -1.12 6.59 5.23
C ILE A 538 -1.94 5.49 4.57
N ARG A 539 -2.78 5.86 3.59
CA ARG A 539 -3.65 4.94 2.84
C ARG A 539 -3.45 5.01 1.32
N SER A 540 -2.40 5.71 0.89
CA SER A 540 -2.06 5.96 -0.50
C SER A 540 -0.65 5.45 -0.81
N ALA A 541 -0.27 5.51 -2.09
CA ALA A 541 0.99 4.95 -2.57
C ALA A 541 2.11 5.98 -2.71
N GLN A 542 3.35 5.50 -2.69
CA GLN A 542 4.58 6.23 -3.06
C GLN A 542 4.92 7.45 -2.19
N ASN A 543 4.39 7.53 -0.96
CA ASN A 543 4.73 8.62 -0.05
C ASN A 543 6.08 8.38 0.64
N TRP A 544 6.72 9.46 1.06
CA TRP A 544 7.96 9.42 1.80
C TRP A 544 7.86 10.29 3.05
N LEU A 545 7.81 9.66 4.22
CA LEU A 545 7.93 10.33 5.51
C LEU A 545 9.37 10.20 5.99
N HIS A 546 10.06 11.31 6.28
CA HIS A 546 11.41 11.21 6.81
C HIS A 546 11.86 12.32 7.74
N ASP A 547 12.79 11.97 8.62
CA ASP A 547 13.49 12.86 9.55
C ASP A 547 12.56 13.61 10.52
N ILE A 548 11.59 12.89 11.08
CA ILE A 548 10.62 13.41 12.06
C ILE A 548 10.60 12.53 13.31
N GLY A 549 10.55 13.16 14.48
CA GLY A 549 10.23 12.53 15.75
C GLY A 549 8.71 12.42 15.95
N ILE A 550 8.20 11.27 16.36
CA ILE A 550 6.76 11.05 16.55
C ILE A 550 6.48 10.11 17.73
N GLY A 551 5.58 10.52 18.63
CA GLY A 551 5.22 9.74 19.81
C GLY A 551 4.11 10.37 20.64
N GLY A 552 3.74 9.75 21.76
CA GLY A 552 2.74 10.27 22.71
C GLY A 552 1.27 10.08 22.31
N PHE A 553 1.00 9.32 21.24
CA PHE A 553 -0.36 9.05 20.76
C PHE A 553 -1.05 7.95 21.57
N SER A 554 -2.38 7.97 21.60
CA SER A 554 -3.21 6.95 22.28
C SER A 554 -3.40 5.68 21.45
N GLN A 555 -2.89 5.64 20.21
CA GLN A 555 -2.74 4.48 19.34
C GLN A 555 -1.35 4.46 18.66
N ASN A 556 -1.18 3.68 17.58
CA ASN A 556 0.09 3.54 16.87
C ASN A 556 0.61 4.89 16.33
N ALA A 557 1.94 5.06 16.30
CA ALA A 557 2.56 6.30 15.81
C ALA A 557 2.40 6.45 14.30
N ILE A 558 2.83 5.43 13.55
CA ILE A 558 2.77 5.45 12.07
C ILE A 558 2.02 4.20 11.61
N VAL A 559 1.04 4.38 10.74
CA VAL A 559 0.21 3.29 10.20
C VAL A 559 0.18 3.35 8.68
N LEU A 560 0.68 2.31 8.03
CA LEU A 560 0.51 2.04 6.60
C LEU A 560 -0.65 1.05 6.44
N TYR A 561 -1.75 1.47 5.85
CA TYR A 561 -3.00 0.70 5.88
C TYR A 561 -3.70 0.55 4.52
N GLY A 562 -4.07 -0.68 4.20
CA GLY A 562 -4.94 -1.04 3.08
C GLY A 562 -4.19 -1.27 1.76
N ASP A 563 -4.83 -1.95 0.83
CA ASP A 563 -4.18 -2.48 -0.39
C ASP A 563 -3.70 -1.37 -1.35
N ALA A 564 -4.21 -0.14 -1.21
CA ALA A 564 -3.72 1.03 -1.95
C ALA A 564 -2.40 1.58 -1.38
N CYS A 565 -2.03 1.20 -0.16
CA CYS A 565 -0.85 1.67 0.55
C CYS A 565 0.39 0.87 0.13
N ARG A 566 1.01 1.29 -0.98
CA ARG A 566 2.19 0.60 -1.53
C ARG A 566 3.34 1.53 -1.87
N HIS A 567 4.57 0.99 -1.84
CA HIS A 567 5.79 1.74 -2.18
C HIS A 567 6.05 2.97 -1.30
N ASN A 568 5.47 3.04 -0.11
CA ASN A 568 5.76 4.11 0.84
C ASN A 568 7.10 3.89 1.53
N ARG A 569 7.74 4.98 1.97
CA ARG A 569 9.01 4.98 2.69
C ARG A 569 8.86 5.74 4.01
N VAL A 570 9.37 5.14 5.09
CA VAL A 570 9.51 5.79 6.39
C VAL A 570 10.99 5.71 6.76
N THR A 571 11.73 6.82 6.80
CA THR A 571 13.20 6.81 7.00
C THR A 571 13.68 7.92 7.92
N GLY A 572 14.77 7.72 8.66
CA GLY A 572 15.34 8.77 9.52
C GLY A 572 14.45 9.20 10.71
N CYS A 573 13.33 8.50 10.95
CA CYS A 573 12.35 8.90 11.96
C CYS A 573 12.71 8.39 13.35
N PHE A 574 12.38 9.17 14.37
CA PHE A 574 12.42 8.76 15.79
C PHE A 574 11.01 8.43 16.24
N VAL A 575 10.72 7.14 16.46
CA VAL A 575 9.37 6.67 16.81
C VAL A 575 9.34 6.22 18.26
N GLY A 576 8.72 7.04 19.11
CA GLY A 576 8.65 6.78 20.55
C GLY A 576 9.77 7.31 21.40
N LEU A 577 10.61 8.17 20.85
CA LEU A 577 11.71 8.80 21.56
C LEU A 577 11.42 10.28 21.77
N LYS A 578 11.98 10.84 22.84
CA LYS A 578 12.14 12.28 22.99
C LYS A 578 13.33 12.76 22.15
N ALA A 579 13.51 14.08 22.07
CA ALA A 579 14.57 14.70 21.28
C ALA A 579 16.00 14.37 21.72
N ASP A 580 16.19 14.02 22.99
CA ASP A 580 17.49 13.55 23.49
C ASP A 580 17.94 12.20 22.88
N GLY A 581 17.08 11.54 22.12
CA GLY A 581 17.32 10.23 21.50
C GLY A 581 17.50 9.10 22.51
N LYS A 582 17.22 9.33 23.80
CA LYS A 582 17.52 8.41 24.91
C LYS A 582 16.31 8.10 25.77
N SER A 583 15.40 9.05 25.90
CA SER A 583 14.21 8.94 26.73
C SER A 583 12.99 8.56 25.91
N ALA A 584 12.08 7.78 26.49
CA ALA A 584 10.85 7.35 25.81
C ALA A 584 9.78 8.47 25.76
N LEU A 585 9.06 8.52 24.65
CA LEU A 585 7.79 9.22 24.41
C LEU A 585 6.75 8.18 23.93
N PRO A 586 6.32 7.26 24.82
CA PRO A 586 5.60 6.05 24.44
C PRO A 586 4.20 6.34 23.87
N ASN A 587 3.79 5.54 22.87
CA ASN A 587 2.38 5.39 22.52
C ASN A 587 1.75 4.32 23.42
N ASN A 588 1.15 4.75 24.52
CA ASN A 588 0.75 3.88 25.63
C ASN A 588 -0.24 2.77 25.18
N GLY A 589 0.27 1.53 25.12
CA GLY A 589 -0.51 0.33 24.79
C GLY A 589 -0.52 -0.09 23.32
N TRP A 590 0.28 0.54 22.45
CA TRP A 590 0.27 0.28 21.00
C TRP A 590 1.67 0.15 20.38
N SER A 591 1.74 -0.23 19.10
CA SER A 591 2.99 -0.42 18.37
C SER A 591 3.52 0.90 17.80
N GLY A 592 4.80 0.95 17.46
CA GLY A 592 5.41 2.14 16.85
C GLY A 592 4.95 2.31 15.40
N ILE A 593 5.41 1.40 14.55
CA ILE A 593 5.08 1.38 13.12
C ILE A 593 4.25 0.13 12.82
N VAL A 594 3.12 0.31 12.12
CA VAL A 594 2.25 -0.80 11.69
C VAL A 594 2.10 -0.80 10.18
N ILE A 595 2.34 -1.95 9.55
CA ILE A 595 1.97 -2.25 8.16
C ILE A 595 0.82 -3.25 8.20
N ALA A 596 -0.38 -2.81 7.81
CA ALA A 596 -1.60 -3.60 7.92
C ALA A 596 -2.28 -3.71 6.55
N SER A 597 -2.32 -4.93 6.00
CA SER A 597 -2.91 -5.22 4.69
C SER A 597 -2.36 -4.29 3.59
N ALA A 598 -1.04 -4.15 3.51
CA ALA A 598 -0.36 -3.20 2.64
C ALA A 598 0.91 -3.85 2.06
N ASP A 599 1.28 -3.53 0.82
CA ASP A 599 2.34 -4.23 0.10
C ASP A 599 3.50 -3.32 -0.32
N SER A 600 4.68 -3.90 -0.52
CA SER A 600 5.81 -3.23 -1.16
C SER A 600 6.31 -1.93 -0.48
N ASN A 601 6.04 -1.73 0.81
CA ASN A 601 6.49 -0.56 1.57
C ASN A 601 7.88 -0.79 2.18
N THR A 602 8.59 0.29 2.50
CA THR A 602 9.93 0.26 3.09
C THR A 602 9.96 1.03 4.42
N ILE A 603 10.37 0.35 5.49
CA ILE A 603 10.67 0.96 6.79
C ILE A 603 12.19 0.96 6.96
N GLY A 604 12.75 2.17 6.92
CA GLY A 604 14.18 2.48 6.90
C GLY A 604 14.73 2.55 5.47
N GLY A 605 16.05 2.56 5.32
CA GLY A 605 16.68 2.71 4.00
C GLY A 605 18.17 2.42 4.03
N ALA A 606 18.77 2.22 2.85
CA ALA A 606 20.20 1.94 2.72
C ALA A 606 21.03 3.19 3.11
N GLY A 607 21.74 3.12 4.24
CA GLY A 607 22.64 4.18 4.72
C GLY A 607 22.22 4.83 6.04
N GLU A 608 23.19 5.32 6.81
CA GLU A 608 22.98 5.75 8.21
C GLU A 608 21.93 6.87 8.37
N GLY A 609 21.88 7.82 7.45
CA GLY A 609 20.89 8.92 7.46
C GLY A 609 19.45 8.51 7.12
N LEU A 610 19.20 7.24 6.77
CA LEU A 610 17.85 6.72 6.51
C LEU A 610 17.35 5.79 7.63
N ARG A 611 18.16 5.63 8.70
CA ARG A 611 17.86 4.73 9.81
C ARG A 611 16.73 5.27 10.67
N ASN A 612 15.66 4.50 10.87
CA ASN A 612 14.70 4.83 11.92
C ASN A 612 15.19 4.30 13.27
N VAL A 613 14.87 5.02 14.33
CA VAL A 613 15.08 4.59 15.72
C VAL A 613 13.70 4.44 16.35
N ILE A 614 13.38 3.22 16.79
CA ILE A 614 12.08 2.86 17.36
C ILE A 614 12.30 2.26 18.75
N GLY A 615 11.77 2.90 19.78
CA GLY A 615 11.97 2.46 21.16
C GLY A 615 10.85 2.93 22.08
N GLY A 616 10.74 2.32 23.25
CA GLY A 616 9.77 2.73 24.27
C GLY A 616 8.31 2.48 23.90
N MET A 617 7.99 1.55 22.99
CA MET A 617 6.60 1.27 22.61
C MET A 617 5.83 0.46 23.65
N GLY A 618 4.51 0.71 23.73
CA GLY A 618 3.61 -0.04 24.61
C GLY A 618 3.36 -1.49 24.16
N LEU A 619 3.61 -1.82 22.89
CA LEU A 619 3.60 -3.18 22.33
C LEU A 619 4.89 -3.48 21.57
N HIS A 620 4.80 -3.56 20.24
CA HIS A 620 5.90 -3.92 19.36
C HIS A 620 6.57 -2.66 18.82
N GLY A 621 7.85 -2.74 18.47
CA GLY A 621 8.49 -1.67 17.71
C GLY A 621 7.83 -1.53 16.32
N ILE A 622 7.88 -2.62 15.55
CA ILE A 622 7.32 -2.72 14.19
C ILE A 622 6.41 -3.95 14.10
N LEU A 623 5.20 -3.78 13.54
CA LEU A 623 4.22 -4.84 13.33
C LEU A 623 3.82 -4.93 11.85
N LEU A 624 3.95 -6.12 11.27
CA LEU A 624 3.42 -6.47 9.95
C LEU A 624 2.23 -7.41 10.14
N SER A 625 1.07 -7.08 9.59
CA SER A 625 -0.13 -7.90 9.75
C SER A 625 -1.10 -7.89 8.57
N GLY A 626 -1.82 -9.00 8.39
CA GLY A 626 -2.83 -9.18 7.35
C GLY A 626 -2.34 -9.99 6.16
N VAL A 627 -3.26 -10.73 5.53
CA VAL A 627 -2.96 -11.68 4.43
C VAL A 627 -2.49 -11.02 3.14
N THR A 628 -2.76 -9.72 2.95
CA THR A 628 -2.25 -8.93 1.82
C THR A 628 -0.94 -8.20 2.15
N CYS A 629 -0.37 -8.41 3.35
CA CYS A 629 0.90 -7.81 3.76
C CYS A 629 2.08 -8.53 3.11
N THR A 630 2.47 -8.11 1.92
CA THR A 630 3.49 -8.79 1.11
C THR A 630 4.53 -7.86 0.49
N GLY A 631 5.74 -8.35 0.22
CA GLY A 631 6.79 -7.59 -0.47
C GLY A 631 7.34 -6.39 0.31
N ASN A 632 6.99 -6.22 1.58
CA ASN A 632 7.47 -5.12 2.41
C ASN A 632 8.92 -5.37 2.84
N ARG A 633 9.66 -4.28 3.04
CA ARG A 633 11.05 -4.27 3.47
C ARG A 633 11.19 -3.52 4.79
N VAL A 634 11.71 -4.17 5.82
CA VAL A 634 12.11 -3.52 7.07
C VAL A 634 13.61 -3.62 7.14
N GLN A 635 14.33 -2.52 6.94
CA GLN A 635 15.79 -2.52 6.78
C GLN A 635 16.43 -1.32 7.47
N ASN A 636 17.63 -1.51 8.01
CA ASN A 636 18.41 -0.47 8.67
C ASN A 636 17.65 0.29 9.77
N ASN A 637 16.99 -0.40 10.68
CA ASN A 637 16.32 0.21 11.83
C ASN A 637 17.01 -0.17 13.15
N TYR A 638 17.00 0.73 14.12
CA TYR A 638 17.23 0.40 15.53
C TYR A 638 15.89 0.17 16.21
N VAL A 639 15.70 -1.01 16.80
CA VAL A 639 14.43 -1.43 17.38
C VAL A 639 14.63 -1.95 18.80
N GLY A 640 14.12 -1.18 19.78
CA GLY A 640 14.29 -1.42 21.22
C GLY A 640 15.54 -0.75 21.81
N LEU A 641 16.14 0.18 21.07
CA LEU A 641 17.39 0.86 21.42
C LEU A 641 17.21 2.38 21.44
N ASP A 642 18.13 3.06 22.13
CA ASP A 642 18.30 4.51 22.00
C ASP A 642 18.96 4.87 20.64
N ALA A 643 19.00 6.16 20.33
CA ALA A 643 19.56 6.68 19.07
C ALA A 643 21.04 6.35 18.88
N SER A 644 21.79 6.13 19.96
CA SER A 644 23.20 5.72 19.90
C SER A 644 23.37 4.23 19.55
N GLY A 645 22.31 3.44 19.70
CA GLY A 645 22.36 1.98 19.57
C GLY A 645 23.16 1.27 20.67
N SER A 646 23.59 2.00 21.72
CA SER A 646 24.42 1.47 22.81
C SER A 646 23.62 1.12 24.06
N LYS A 647 22.39 1.60 24.20
CA LYS A 647 21.52 1.30 25.34
C LYS A 647 20.14 0.83 24.89
N ALA A 648 19.54 -0.01 25.72
CA ALA A 648 18.17 -0.45 25.54
C ALA A 648 17.18 0.68 25.85
N LEU A 649 16.20 0.86 24.97
CA LEU A 649 14.98 1.63 25.19
C LEU A 649 13.79 0.70 24.90
N PRO A 650 13.43 -0.17 25.85
CA PRO A 650 12.65 -1.37 25.56
C PRO A 650 11.27 -1.08 24.97
N ASN A 651 10.91 -1.80 23.91
CA ASN A 651 9.51 -2.02 23.59
C ASN A 651 8.95 -3.09 24.56
N LEU A 652 7.69 -2.95 25.00
CA LEU A 652 7.12 -3.84 26.04
C LEU A 652 6.79 -5.26 25.53
N LYS A 653 6.81 -5.50 24.22
CA LYS A 653 6.73 -6.84 23.61
C LYS A 653 7.93 -7.11 22.71
N ASP A 654 7.67 -7.52 21.48
CA ASP A 654 8.70 -7.90 20.51
C ASP A 654 9.23 -6.66 19.78
N GLY A 655 10.46 -6.71 19.30
CA GLY A 655 10.98 -5.62 18.47
C GLY A 655 10.26 -5.56 17.12
N ILE A 656 10.34 -6.64 16.34
CA ILE A 656 9.65 -6.78 15.05
C ILE A 656 8.76 -8.02 15.09
N ARG A 657 7.46 -7.86 14.75
CA ARG A 657 6.49 -8.95 14.73
C ARG A 657 5.76 -9.06 13.39
N LEU A 658 5.67 -10.27 12.86
CA LEU A 658 4.81 -10.65 11.74
C LEU A 658 3.68 -11.55 12.27
N GLU A 659 2.43 -11.18 12.03
CA GLU A 659 1.28 -12.00 12.44
C GLU A 659 0.10 -11.94 11.48
N LYS A 660 -0.72 -12.99 11.46
CA LYS A 660 -1.99 -13.05 10.68
C LYS A 660 -1.78 -12.94 9.16
N GLY A 661 -0.84 -13.70 8.60
CA GLY A 661 -0.72 -13.89 7.14
C GLY A 661 0.32 -13.12 6.31
N PRO A 662 1.26 -12.32 6.85
CA PRO A 662 2.30 -11.70 6.02
C PRO A 662 3.17 -12.70 5.24
N THR A 663 3.36 -12.50 3.94
CA THR A 663 4.18 -13.36 3.08
C THR A 663 5.17 -12.61 2.21
N ASN A 664 6.31 -13.21 1.85
CA ASN A 664 7.32 -12.61 0.97
C ASN A 664 7.84 -11.23 1.43
N ASN A 665 7.92 -11.00 2.74
CA ASN A 665 8.51 -9.78 3.29
C ASN A 665 9.99 -10.00 3.63
N LEU A 666 10.79 -8.94 3.52
CA LEU A 666 12.22 -8.93 3.84
C LEU A 666 12.46 -8.12 5.11
N ILE A 667 13.00 -8.76 6.14
CA ILE A 667 13.47 -8.13 7.37
C ILE A 667 15.00 -8.16 7.35
N GLY A 668 15.59 -7.00 7.09
CA GLY A 668 17.02 -6.78 6.91
C GLY A 668 17.43 -6.81 5.43
N GLY A 669 18.50 -7.51 5.11
CA GLY A 669 19.05 -7.64 3.75
C GLY A 669 20.49 -8.13 3.75
N SER A 670 21.06 -8.36 2.57
CA SER A 670 22.48 -8.70 2.42
C SER A 670 23.31 -7.42 2.40
N GLY A 671 24.13 -7.19 3.43
CA GLY A 671 24.96 -5.99 3.56
C GLY A 671 24.73 -5.22 4.86
N ALA A 672 25.71 -4.41 5.26
CA ALA A 672 25.64 -3.64 6.52
C ALA A 672 24.61 -2.51 6.46
N GLU A 673 24.34 -1.98 5.27
CA GLU A 673 23.42 -0.89 4.99
C GLU A 673 21.94 -1.26 5.11
N TYR A 674 21.59 -2.55 5.15
CA TYR A 674 20.22 -3.05 5.31
C TYR A 674 19.93 -3.62 6.70
N ARG A 675 20.95 -3.76 7.54
CA ARG A 675 20.88 -4.44 8.83
C ARG A 675 19.98 -3.74 9.83
N ASN A 676 18.93 -4.41 10.29
CA ASN A 676 18.26 -3.98 11.51
C ASN A 676 19.05 -4.44 12.74
N ILE A 677 19.00 -3.64 13.80
CA ILE A 677 19.50 -4.00 15.12
C ILE A 677 18.30 -4.05 16.06
N CYS A 678 17.96 -5.26 16.48
CA CYS A 678 16.74 -5.56 17.22
C CYS A 678 17.09 -6.15 18.60
N SER A 679 17.20 -5.28 19.58
CA SER A 679 17.84 -5.57 20.87
C SER A 679 17.13 -4.82 22.00
N GLY A 680 17.30 -5.28 23.25
CA GLY A 680 16.75 -4.62 24.43
C GLY A 680 15.22 -4.64 24.55
N ASN A 681 14.51 -5.42 23.74
CA ASN A 681 13.05 -5.54 23.82
C ASN A 681 12.64 -6.44 25.00
N SER A 682 11.45 -6.21 25.58
CA SER A 682 10.99 -6.96 26.76
C SER A 682 10.64 -8.42 26.46
N ARG A 683 10.43 -8.79 25.19
CA ARG A 683 10.21 -10.17 24.74
C ARG A 683 11.23 -10.61 23.68
N THR A 684 10.78 -11.00 22.49
CA THR A 684 11.65 -11.49 21.41
C THR A 684 12.18 -10.32 20.59
N GLY A 685 13.39 -10.43 20.03
CA GLY A 685 13.86 -9.47 19.05
C GLY A 685 12.97 -9.48 17.80
N ILE A 686 12.96 -10.60 17.07
CA ILE A 686 12.15 -10.78 15.85
C ILE A 686 11.25 -12.01 15.98
N ARG A 687 9.96 -11.87 15.71
CA ARG A 687 8.98 -12.97 15.84
C ARG A 687 8.08 -13.09 14.61
N LEU A 688 8.00 -14.29 14.06
CA LEU A 688 7.06 -14.69 13.01
C LEU A 688 6.07 -15.68 13.61
N GLU A 689 4.78 -15.33 13.63
CA GLU A 689 3.77 -16.11 14.35
C GLU A 689 2.44 -16.21 13.61
N GLY A 690 1.96 -17.44 13.42
CA GLY A 690 0.62 -17.72 12.90
C GLY A 690 0.61 -18.29 11.48
N ALA A 691 -0.51 -18.94 11.15
CA ALA A 691 -0.73 -19.50 9.81
C ALA A 691 -0.68 -18.43 8.71
N GLY A 692 -0.05 -18.78 7.59
CA GLY A 692 0.16 -17.90 6.45
C GLY A 692 1.29 -16.89 6.64
N VAL A 693 2.05 -16.95 7.76
CA VAL A 693 3.30 -16.18 7.91
C VAL A 693 4.42 -16.93 7.21
N ASP A 694 4.37 -16.90 5.88
CA ASP A 694 5.15 -17.81 5.04
C ASP A 694 6.08 -17.11 4.05
N SER A 695 7.16 -17.79 3.67
CA SER A 695 8.09 -17.30 2.63
C SER A 695 8.69 -15.92 2.95
N ASN A 696 8.78 -15.54 4.22
CA ASN A 696 9.46 -14.32 4.64
C ASN A 696 10.95 -14.58 4.81
N VAL A 697 11.76 -13.54 4.60
CA VAL A 697 13.22 -13.60 4.71
C VAL A 697 13.65 -12.70 5.87
N VAL A 698 14.36 -13.26 6.84
CA VAL A 698 15.05 -12.50 7.90
C VAL A 698 16.55 -12.63 7.65
N ALA A 699 17.19 -11.59 7.13
CA ALA A 699 18.59 -11.66 6.67
C ALA A 699 19.43 -10.48 7.19
N GLY A 700 20.68 -10.75 7.57
CA GLY A 700 21.68 -9.73 7.90
C GLY A 700 21.40 -8.90 9.16
N ASN A 701 20.45 -9.30 10.00
CA ASN A 701 20.07 -8.56 11.21
C ASN A 701 20.99 -8.87 12.39
N TRP A 702 21.13 -7.92 13.31
CA TRP A 702 21.77 -8.12 14.60
C TRP A 702 20.73 -8.12 15.71
N ILE A 703 20.72 -9.15 16.53
CA ILE A 703 19.64 -9.45 17.47
C ILE A 703 20.21 -9.81 18.83
N GLY A 704 19.97 -8.94 19.83
CA GLY A 704 20.45 -9.08 21.21
C GLY A 704 21.83 -8.49 21.49
N VAL A 705 22.42 -7.80 20.51
CA VAL A 705 23.70 -7.07 20.64
C VAL A 705 23.53 -5.57 20.40
N ASN A 706 24.49 -4.76 20.88
CA ASN A 706 24.54 -3.33 20.60
C ASN A 706 24.91 -3.02 19.14
N ALA A 707 24.81 -1.75 18.76
CA ALA A 707 25.12 -1.30 17.41
C ALA A 707 26.58 -1.48 16.97
N ALA A 708 27.51 -1.56 17.92
CA ALA A 708 28.91 -1.89 17.66
C ALA A 708 29.16 -3.40 17.50
N GLY A 709 28.21 -4.24 17.92
CA GLY A 709 28.36 -5.70 17.97
C GLY A 709 29.31 -6.20 19.07
N SER A 710 29.74 -5.33 19.98
CA SER A 710 30.72 -5.60 21.04
C SER A 710 30.10 -6.12 22.34
N ASP A 711 28.85 -5.73 22.62
CA ASP A 711 28.20 -5.98 23.90
C ASP A 711 26.78 -6.53 23.73
N SER A 712 26.34 -7.36 24.67
CA SER A 712 24.97 -7.85 24.72
C SER A 712 24.00 -6.76 25.19
N LEU A 713 22.94 -6.54 24.42
CA LEU A 713 21.74 -5.79 24.82
C LEU A 713 20.55 -6.73 24.73
N ALA A 714 20.47 -7.62 25.72
CA ALA A 714 19.61 -8.78 25.67
C ALA A 714 18.14 -8.42 25.44
N ASN A 715 17.50 -9.11 24.50
CA ASN A 715 16.05 -9.22 24.48
C ASN A 715 15.60 -10.08 25.69
N GLY A 716 14.39 -9.82 26.19
CA GLY A 716 13.83 -10.45 27.39
C GLY A 716 13.57 -11.95 27.27
N GLU A 717 13.41 -12.45 26.04
CA GLU A 717 13.24 -13.86 25.69
C GLU A 717 14.33 -14.29 24.68
N SER A 718 13.94 -15.06 23.65
CA SER A 718 14.82 -15.48 22.55
C SER A 718 15.16 -14.32 21.61
N GLY A 719 16.23 -14.46 20.84
CA GLY A 719 16.55 -13.51 19.78
C GLY A 719 15.50 -13.53 18.66
N LEU A 720 15.29 -14.72 18.08
CA LEU A 720 14.35 -14.93 16.98
C LEU A 720 13.41 -16.12 17.26
N VAL A 721 12.13 -15.98 16.92
CA VAL A 721 11.11 -17.04 17.11
C VAL A 721 10.28 -17.24 15.84
N LEU A 722 10.18 -18.49 15.39
CA LEU A 722 9.16 -18.98 14.46
C LEU A 722 8.13 -19.81 15.25
N ALA A 723 6.86 -19.42 15.20
CA ALA A 723 5.82 -20.04 16.01
C ALA A 723 4.48 -20.21 15.27
N ASP A 724 3.72 -21.21 15.72
CA ASP A 724 2.29 -21.36 15.43
C ASP A 724 1.94 -21.39 13.93
N HIS A 725 2.60 -22.27 13.18
CA HIS A 725 2.45 -22.48 11.72
C HIS A 725 3.09 -21.40 10.83
N ALA A 726 4.24 -20.85 11.24
CA ALA A 726 5.07 -20.02 10.36
C ALA A 726 5.95 -20.93 9.48
N MET A 727 5.66 -21.02 8.18
CA MET A 727 6.28 -22.04 7.30
C MET A 727 7.11 -21.43 6.17
N TYR A 728 8.04 -22.20 5.59
CA TYR A 728 8.79 -21.78 4.39
C TYR A 728 9.62 -20.49 4.54
N ASN A 729 9.90 -20.03 5.76
CA ASN A 729 10.66 -18.82 6.00
C ASN A 729 12.18 -19.10 5.91
N LEU A 730 12.93 -18.10 5.45
CA LEU A 730 14.39 -18.14 5.36
C LEU A 730 15.00 -17.25 6.46
N ILE A 731 15.77 -17.86 7.36
CA ILE A 731 16.53 -17.18 8.40
C ILE A 731 18.01 -17.18 8.00
N GLY A 732 18.49 -16.04 7.56
CA GLY A 732 19.83 -15.80 7.05
C GLY A 732 19.83 -15.72 5.52
N GLY A 733 20.75 -16.43 4.86
CA GLY A 733 20.80 -16.44 3.40
C GLY A 733 21.95 -17.27 2.83
N ALA A 734 22.29 -17.02 1.56
CA ALA A 734 23.30 -17.78 0.82
C ALA A 734 24.74 -17.43 1.20
N ASP A 735 24.98 -16.26 1.77
CA ASP A 735 26.30 -15.73 2.12
C ASP A 735 26.36 -15.19 3.57
N GLN A 736 27.56 -14.88 4.05
CA GLN A 736 27.77 -14.32 5.38
C GLN A 736 27.15 -12.91 5.54
N ALA A 737 27.05 -12.12 4.47
CA ALA A 737 26.45 -10.79 4.50
C ALA A 737 24.93 -10.84 4.77
N SER A 738 24.27 -11.93 4.37
CA SER A 738 22.87 -12.24 4.64
C SER A 738 22.67 -12.96 5.98
N GLY A 739 23.75 -13.38 6.65
CA GLY A 739 23.68 -14.09 7.94
C GLY A 739 23.25 -13.19 9.08
N ASN A 740 22.28 -13.63 9.90
CA ASN A 740 21.93 -12.88 11.10
C ASN A 740 22.94 -13.15 12.22
N VAL A 741 23.13 -12.18 13.10
CA VAL A 741 23.81 -12.34 14.39
C VAL A 741 22.74 -12.42 15.48
N ILE A 742 22.65 -13.56 16.15
CA ILE A 742 21.61 -13.86 17.14
C ILE A 742 22.28 -14.26 18.45
N SER A 743 22.59 -13.27 19.29
CA SER A 743 23.54 -13.43 20.40
C SER A 743 23.13 -12.59 21.61
N GLY A 744 23.58 -12.97 22.81
CA GLY A 744 23.36 -12.20 24.02
C GLY A 744 21.91 -12.13 24.52
N ASN A 745 21.02 -13.03 24.07
CA ASN A 745 19.60 -13.03 24.48
C ASN A 745 19.36 -13.81 25.78
N ARG A 746 18.27 -13.50 26.50
CA ARG A 746 17.94 -14.12 27.81
C ARG A 746 17.38 -15.54 27.72
N PHE A 747 17.10 -16.04 26.52
CA PHE A 747 16.69 -17.41 26.28
C PHE A 747 17.58 -18.06 25.20
N SER A 748 17.02 -18.83 24.28
CA SER A 748 17.75 -19.36 23.12
C SER A 748 18.03 -18.26 22.09
N GLY A 749 19.03 -18.45 21.25
CA GLY A 749 19.24 -17.58 20.08
C GLY A 749 18.01 -17.62 19.16
N LEU A 750 17.72 -18.81 18.64
CA LEU A 750 16.62 -19.07 17.70
C LEU A 750 15.69 -20.17 18.22
N GLN A 751 14.37 -19.96 18.14
CA GLN A 751 13.36 -20.99 18.38
C GLN A 751 12.49 -21.27 17.15
N VAL A 752 12.16 -22.55 16.93
CA VAL A 752 11.18 -23.00 15.93
C VAL A 752 10.18 -23.93 16.62
N ARG A 753 8.89 -23.57 16.63
CA ARG A 753 7.88 -24.30 17.40
C ARG A 753 6.46 -24.25 16.83
N GLY A 754 5.60 -25.13 17.31
CA GLY A 754 4.16 -25.08 17.05
C GLY A 754 3.81 -25.34 15.59
N ASN A 755 4.29 -26.45 15.02
CA ASN A 755 4.11 -26.81 13.61
C ASN A 755 4.66 -25.74 12.62
N SER A 756 5.71 -25.02 13.02
CA SER A 756 6.43 -24.10 12.13
C SER A 756 7.41 -24.90 11.27
N ASP A 757 6.91 -25.39 10.15
CA ASP A 757 7.58 -26.42 9.36
C ASP A 757 8.25 -25.86 8.10
N LEU A 758 9.17 -26.65 7.53
CA LEU A 758 9.77 -26.37 6.21
C LEU A 758 10.52 -25.02 6.13
N ASN A 759 11.01 -24.52 7.26
CA ASN A 759 11.83 -23.30 7.30
C ASN A 759 13.31 -23.64 7.03
N THR A 760 14.05 -22.68 6.49
CA THR A 760 15.50 -22.79 6.24
C THR A 760 16.27 -21.81 7.10
N ILE A 761 17.31 -22.27 7.78
CA ILE A 761 18.18 -21.49 8.66
C ILE A 761 19.61 -21.65 8.13
N ALA A 762 20.21 -20.61 7.54
CA ALA A 762 21.51 -20.70 6.88
C ALA A 762 22.41 -19.46 7.11
N ASN A 763 23.73 -19.66 7.19
CA ASN A 763 24.74 -18.61 7.35
C ASN A 763 24.64 -17.73 8.62
N ASN A 764 23.85 -18.12 9.63
CA ASN A 764 23.70 -17.31 10.85
C ASN A 764 24.91 -17.47 11.79
N THR A 765 25.19 -16.43 12.58
CA THR A 765 26.14 -16.45 13.70
C THR A 765 25.35 -16.37 15.01
N ILE A 766 25.41 -17.41 15.84
CA ILE A 766 24.56 -17.58 17.01
C ILE A 766 25.42 -17.81 18.26
N GLY A 767 25.39 -16.86 19.20
CA GLY A 767 26.13 -16.88 20.46
C GLY A 767 27.52 -16.21 20.41
N LEU A 768 27.91 -15.64 19.27
CA LEU A 768 29.16 -14.89 19.09
C LEU A 768 28.91 -13.44 18.63
N SER A 769 29.94 -12.60 18.72
CA SER A 769 30.01 -11.30 18.06
C SER A 769 29.94 -11.43 16.53
N PRO A 770 29.55 -10.36 15.81
CA PRO A 770 29.43 -10.38 14.35
C PRO A 770 30.70 -10.81 13.60
N ASP A 771 31.88 -10.48 14.13
CA ASP A 771 33.18 -10.87 13.57
C ASP A 771 33.62 -12.29 13.96
N ARG A 772 32.80 -13.00 14.73
CA ARG A 772 33.02 -14.36 15.25
C ARG A 772 34.29 -14.49 16.11
N LYS A 773 34.69 -13.41 16.79
CA LYS A 773 35.91 -13.40 17.64
C LYS A 773 35.64 -13.32 19.14
N GLN A 774 34.43 -12.95 19.56
CA GLN A 774 34.07 -12.81 20.97
C GLN A 774 32.81 -13.63 21.27
N ALA A 775 32.79 -14.28 22.43
CA ALA A 775 31.60 -14.94 22.94
C ALA A 775 30.58 -13.92 23.44
N LEU A 776 29.35 -14.00 22.93
CA LEU A 776 28.19 -13.24 23.37
C LEU A 776 27.03 -14.24 23.60
N PRO A 777 27.12 -15.06 24.67
CA PRO A 777 26.29 -16.23 24.86
C PRO A 777 24.80 -15.88 24.87
N ASN A 778 23.97 -16.66 24.18
CA ASN A 778 22.57 -16.75 24.55
C ASN A 778 22.46 -17.56 25.84
N ALA A 779 21.51 -17.21 26.72
CA ALA A 779 21.42 -17.82 28.05
C ALA A 779 21.08 -19.33 28.00
N GLN A 780 20.37 -19.80 26.98
CA GLN A 780 20.08 -21.22 26.80
C GLN A 780 20.77 -21.79 25.55
N HIS A 781 19.99 -22.29 24.59
CA HIS A 781 20.51 -22.97 23.41
C HIS A 781 20.83 -22.00 22.28
N GLY A 782 21.67 -22.42 21.34
CA GLY A 782 21.83 -21.68 20.09
C GLY A 782 20.54 -21.72 19.28
N VAL A 783 20.12 -22.94 18.89
CA VAL A 783 18.90 -23.22 18.14
C VAL A 783 18.05 -24.24 18.90
N PHE A 784 16.76 -23.96 19.09
CA PHE A 784 15.82 -24.85 19.77
C PHE A 784 14.56 -25.12 18.94
N ILE A 785 14.40 -26.37 18.49
CA ILE A 785 13.28 -26.82 17.67
C ILE A 785 12.43 -27.80 18.48
N TYR A 786 11.16 -27.47 18.69
CA TYR A 786 10.29 -28.25 19.57
C TYR A 786 8.81 -28.10 19.25
N ASN A 787 7.95 -28.84 19.99
CA ASN A 787 6.50 -28.72 19.88
C ASN A 787 5.98 -28.89 18.44
N ALA A 788 6.28 -30.05 17.85
CA ALA A 788 5.80 -30.48 16.54
C ALA A 788 6.35 -29.74 15.31
N ALA A 789 7.48 -29.03 15.43
CA ALA A 789 8.14 -28.44 14.27
C ALA A 789 8.88 -29.51 13.43
N ALA A 790 8.55 -29.59 12.14
CA ALA A 790 9.00 -30.64 11.26
C ALA A 790 9.58 -30.14 9.92
N GLY A 791 10.45 -30.95 9.31
CA GLY A 791 10.97 -30.69 7.97
C GLY A 791 11.84 -29.44 7.83
N ASN A 792 12.37 -28.88 8.92
CA ASN A 792 13.19 -27.67 8.87
C ASN A 792 14.64 -28.00 8.48
N ASN A 793 15.24 -27.14 7.66
CA ASN A 793 16.63 -27.25 7.21
C ASN A 793 17.52 -26.27 7.99
N ILE A 794 18.43 -26.80 8.79
CA ILE A 794 19.43 -26.06 9.54
C ILE A 794 20.76 -26.25 8.83
N GLY A 795 21.10 -25.29 7.98
CA GLY A 795 22.27 -25.30 7.13
C GLY A 795 22.00 -24.72 5.74
N PRO A 796 23.06 -24.39 4.98
CA PRO A 796 24.47 -24.55 5.37
C PRO A 796 25.02 -23.37 6.18
N ALA A 797 26.23 -23.56 6.72
CA ALA A 797 27.15 -22.54 7.21
C ALA A 797 26.70 -21.70 8.42
N ASN A 798 25.76 -22.19 9.24
CA ASN A 798 25.53 -21.55 10.53
C ASN A 798 26.73 -21.81 11.47
N VAL A 799 27.10 -20.79 12.24
CA VAL A 799 28.06 -20.87 13.35
C VAL A 799 27.28 -20.77 14.65
N ILE A 800 27.20 -21.87 15.39
CA ILE A 800 26.37 -22.03 16.60
C ILE A 800 27.28 -22.38 17.77
N ALA A 801 27.70 -21.37 18.51
CA ALA A 801 28.85 -21.48 19.41
C ALA A 801 28.69 -20.61 20.65
N ALA A 802 29.39 -20.98 21.73
CA ALA A 802 29.41 -20.29 23.02
C ALA A 802 28.03 -20.08 23.66
N ASN A 803 27.02 -20.91 23.37
CA ASN A 803 25.70 -20.79 24.00
C ASN A 803 25.69 -21.46 25.39
N GLY A 804 24.80 -20.98 26.27
CA GLY A 804 24.55 -21.56 27.59
C GLY A 804 25.17 -20.79 28.77
N GLY A 805 24.62 -19.60 29.05
CA GLY A 805 24.95 -18.79 30.23
C GLY A 805 23.99 -18.98 31.41
N SER A 806 24.30 -18.39 32.57
CA SER A 806 23.36 -18.31 33.72
C SER A 806 22.94 -19.64 34.37
N GLY A 807 23.80 -20.65 34.39
CA GLY A 807 23.58 -21.90 35.14
C GLY A 807 22.79 -23.01 34.42
N PHE A 808 22.46 -22.83 33.13
CA PHE A 808 21.90 -23.87 32.26
C PHE A 808 22.97 -24.41 31.31
N ALA A 809 23.05 -25.74 31.16
CA ALA A 809 23.92 -26.37 30.16
C ALA A 809 23.29 -26.17 28.77
N GLY A 810 23.71 -25.12 28.06
CA GLY A 810 23.12 -24.73 26.79
C GLY A 810 23.76 -25.51 25.65
N SER A 811 23.02 -26.44 25.03
CA SER A 811 23.46 -27.10 23.80
C SER A 811 23.47 -26.13 22.60
N GLY A 812 24.32 -26.42 21.61
CA GLY A 812 24.34 -25.68 20.35
C GLY A 812 22.99 -25.76 19.63
N LEU A 813 22.53 -26.98 19.34
CA LEU A 813 21.23 -27.23 18.71
C LEU A 813 20.43 -28.29 19.47
N VAL A 814 19.12 -28.06 19.65
CA VAL A 814 18.21 -28.98 20.32
C VAL A 814 17.00 -29.32 19.44
N LEU A 815 16.69 -30.61 19.32
CA LEU A 815 15.47 -31.15 18.72
C LEU A 815 14.67 -31.91 19.79
N ASP A 816 13.48 -31.43 20.13
CA ASP A 816 12.73 -31.90 21.29
C ASP A 816 11.25 -32.17 20.98
N GLY A 817 10.77 -33.37 21.28
CA GLY A 817 9.36 -33.70 21.32
C GLY A 817 8.90 -34.72 20.27
N THR A 818 7.84 -35.46 20.57
CA THR A 818 7.35 -36.64 19.83
C THR A 818 6.90 -36.37 18.38
N ALA A 819 6.59 -35.12 18.05
CA ALA A 819 6.22 -34.69 16.71
C ALA A 819 7.30 -33.82 16.03
N THR A 820 8.45 -33.62 16.69
CA THR A 820 9.60 -32.91 16.12
C THR A 820 10.39 -33.89 15.25
N LYS A 821 10.14 -33.84 13.95
CA LYS A 821 10.60 -34.86 13.00
C LYS A 821 11.04 -34.33 11.65
N ASP A 822 11.74 -35.15 10.89
CA ASP A 822 12.17 -34.85 9.52
C ASP A 822 13.06 -33.59 9.38
N ASN A 823 13.59 -33.05 10.49
CA ASN A 823 14.48 -31.89 10.46
C ASN A 823 15.89 -32.31 10.03
N GLN A 824 16.58 -31.45 9.29
CA GLN A 824 17.91 -31.72 8.73
C GLN A 824 18.92 -30.70 9.24
N VAL A 825 19.99 -31.17 9.87
CA VAL A 825 21.11 -30.36 10.34
C VAL A 825 22.32 -30.69 9.49
N MET A 826 22.77 -29.80 8.60
CA MET A 826 23.88 -30.07 7.68
C MET A 826 24.80 -28.87 7.50
N LYS A 827 26.10 -29.13 7.26
CA LYS A 827 27.09 -28.10 6.91
C LYS A 827 27.23 -26.95 7.93
N ASN A 828 26.95 -27.19 9.22
CA ASN A 828 27.08 -26.18 10.27
C ASN A 828 28.41 -26.31 11.04
N PHE A 829 28.83 -25.23 11.68
CA PHE A 829 29.89 -25.23 12.69
C PHE A 829 29.25 -25.08 14.07
N ILE A 830 29.35 -26.10 14.91
CA ILE A 830 28.67 -26.19 16.21
C ILE A 830 29.73 -26.35 17.30
N GLY A 831 29.87 -25.32 18.14
CA GLY A 831 30.92 -25.20 19.16
C GLY A 831 32.27 -24.70 18.61
N ALA A 832 32.34 -24.34 17.33
CA ALA A 832 33.53 -23.79 16.68
C ALA A 832 33.18 -22.66 15.71
N ALA A 833 34.14 -21.77 15.45
CA ALA A 833 34.07 -20.74 14.41
C ALA A 833 35.30 -20.84 13.50
N GLY A 834 35.21 -21.63 12.43
CA GLY A 834 36.40 -22.11 11.71
C GLY A 834 37.26 -22.95 12.66
N ASP A 835 38.56 -22.69 12.71
CA ASP A 835 39.50 -23.42 13.58
C ASP A 835 39.51 -22.93 15.04
N LYS A 836 38.69 -21.93 15.38
CA LYS A 836 38.67 -21.35 16.74
C LYS A 836 37.64 -22.06 17.64
N PRO A 837 38.05 -22.54 18.82
CA PRO A 837 37.14 -23.20 19.77
C PRO A 837 36.25 -22.18 20.48
N PHE A 838 34.94 -22.36 20.37
CA PHE A 838 33.92 -21.59 21.07
C PHE A 838 32.81 -22.54 21.55
N GLY A 839 33.19 -23.47 22.43
CA GLY A 839 32.30 -24.52 22.91
C GLY A 839 30.98 -24.01 23.48
N ASN A 840 29.88 -24.70 23.16
CA ASN A 840 28.64 -24.53 23.91
C ASN A 840 28.79 -25.21 25.29
N THR A 841 28.10 -24.71 26.33
CA THR A 841 28.25 -25.25 27.69
C THR A 841 27.50 -26.56 27.93
N GLY A 842 26.64 -26.96 26.98
CA GLY A 842 26.04 -28.29 26.91
C GLY A 842 26.62 -29.12 25.76
N HIS A 843 25.74 -29.83 25.05
CA HIS A 843 26.09 -30.69 23.91
C HIS A 843 26.23 -29.89 22.61
N GLY A 844 26.90 -30.46 21.60
CA GLY A 844 26.84 -29.89 20.25
C GLY A 844 25.41 -29.93 19.71
N VAL A 845 24.87 -31.14 19.57
CA VAL A 845 23.49 -31.41 19.15
C VAL A 845 22.81 -32.31 20.16
N TYR A 846 21.58 -31.98 20.57
CA TYR A 846 20.80 -32.76 21.53
C TYR A 846 19.42 -33.14 20.98
N LEU A 847 19.09 -34.44 21.00
CA LEU A 847 17.79 -34.98 20.59
C LEU A 847 17.10 -35.64 21.78
N ALA A 848 15.85 -35.25 22.04
CA ALA A 848 15.13 -35.72 23.22
C ALA A 848 13.62 -35.90 23.01
N ASN A 849 12.98 -36.49 24.04
CA ASN A 849 11.54 -36.58 24.24
C ASN A 849 10.74 -37.11 23.03
N GLY A 850 11.30 -38.09 22.32
CA GLY A 850 10.62 -38.74 21.21
C GLY A 850 10.80 -38.09 19.84
N SER A 851 11.73 -37.16 19.69
CA SER A 851 12.10 -36.64 18.37
C SER A 851 12.59 -37.77 17.47
N MET A 852 12.10 -37.82 16.22
CA MET A 852 12.30 -38.97 15.34
C MET A 852 12.54 -38.57 13.89
N GLN A 853 13.20 -39.43 13.11
CA GLN A 853 13.44 -39.21 11.67
C GLN A 853 14.23 -37.94 11.34
N ASN A 854 14.97 -37.38 12.30
CA ASN A 854 15.82 -36.22 12.06
C ASN A 854 17.20 -36.66 11.54
N LYS A 855 17.81 -35.83 10.70
CA LYS A 855 19.10 -36.12 10.05
C LYS A 855 20.15 -35.13 10.54
N ILE A 856 21.21 -35.62 11.16
CA ILE A 856 22.39 -34.85 11.53
C ILE A 856 23.49 -35.19 10.55
N GLY A 857 23.69 -34.36 9.55
CA GLY A 857 24.65 -34.54 8.48
C GLY A 857 24.07 -34.33 7.08
N PRO A 858 24.93 -34.25 6.05
CA PRO A 858 26.38 -34.39 6.14
C PRO A 858 27.10 -33.09 6.52
N GLU A 859 28.41 -33.19 6.75
CA GLU A 859 29.38 -32.09 6.78
C GLU A 859 29.19 -31.06 7.91
N ASN A 860 28.54 -31.39 9.02
CA ASN A 860 28.67 -30.53 10.21
C ASN A 860 30.05 -30.72 10.85
N VAL A 861 30.62 -29.63 11.36
CA VAL A 861 31.74 -29.63 12.31
C VAL A 861 31.15 -29.45 13.70
N ILE A 862 31.23 -30.47 14.55
CA ILE A 862 30.69 -30.48 15.91
C ILE A 862 31.85 -30.70 16.87
N ALA A 863 32.36 -29.62 17.45
CA ALA A 863 33.59 -29.67 18.20
C ALA A 863 33.59 -28.74 19.41
N HIS A 864 34.45 -29.05 20.38
CA HIS A 864 34.75 -28.19 21.53
C HIS A 864 33.58 -27.93 22.49
N ASN A 865 32.46 -28.64 22.37
CA ASN A 865 31.33 -28.50 23.29
C ASN A 865 31.69 -29.13 24.65
N ALA A 866 31.13 -28.60 25.74
CA ALA A 866 31.48 -29.08 27.08
C ALA A 866 30.92 -30.49 27.38
N GLY A 867 29.78 -30.86 26.79
CA GLY A 867 29.23 -32.22 26.83
C GLY A 867 29.54 -33.02 25.57
N ASP A 868 28.71 -34.02 25.28
CA ASP A 868 28.79 -34.84 24.05
C ASP A 868 28.69 -34.01 22.76
N GLY A 869 29.32 -34.50 21.68
CA GLY A 869 29.13 -33.95 20.33
C GLY A 869 27.67 -34.04 19.88
N VAL A 870 27.13 -35.26 19.86
CA VAL A 870 25.70 -35.54 19.63
C VAL A 870 25.16 -36.41 20.75
N ARG A 871 24.14 -35.93 21.46
CA ARG A 871 23.45 -36.69 22.51
C ARG A 871 22.02 -37.03 22.10
N MET A 872 21.60 -38.26 22.32
CA MET A 872 20.21 -38.69 22.15
C MET A 872 19.69 -39.38 23.40
N THR A 873 18.50 -39.01 23.84
CA THR A 873 17.88 -39.58 25.06
C THR A 873 16.42 -39.99 24.84
N GLY A 874 16.05 -41.17 25.33
CA GLY A 874 14.68 -41.65 25.45
C GLY A 874 14.26 -42.68 24.41
N ASP A 875 13.44 -43.64 24.83
CA ASP A 875 13.06 -44.85 24.08
C ASP A 875 12.23 -44.60 22.81
N ARG A 876 11.64 -43.41 22.71
CA ARG A 876 10.91 -42.94 21.54
C ARG A 876 11.75 -42.06 20.60
N THR A 877 12.96 -41.68 21.01
CA THR A 877 13.87 -40.85 20.22
C THR A 877 14.63 -41.74 19.24
N VAL A 878 13.95 -42.17 18.18
CA VAL A 878 14.42 -43.23 17.25
C VAL A 878 14.36 -42.78 15.78
N PHE A 879 15.00 -43.56 14.91
CA PHE A 879 15.10 -43.31 13.46
C PHE A 879 15.87 -42.03 13.13
N ASN A 880 16.69 -41.53 14.04
CA ASN A 880 17.51 -40.34 13.82
C ASN A 880 18.89 -40.75 13.27
N SER A 881 19.31 -40.17 12.16
CA SER A 881 20.59 -40.51 11.55
C SER A 881 21.68 -39.49 11.88
N VAL A 882 22.92 -39.97 12.06
CA VAL A 882 24.12 -39.13 12.21
C VAL A 882 25.15 -39.58 11.19
N THR A 883 25.32 -38.82 10.10
CA THR A 883 26.16 -39.25 8.97
C THR A 883 27.14 -38.19 8.52
N ARG A 884 28.36 -38.61 8.17
CA ARG A 884 29.41 -37.79 7.53
C ARG A 884 29.67 -36.44 8.22
N ASN A 885 29.60 -36.39 9.54
CA ASN A 885 29.99 -35.23 10.33
C ASN A 885 31.46 -35.32 10.72
N SER A 886 32.07 -34.18 10.99
CA SER A 886 33.35 -34.05 11.69
C SER A 886 33.03 -33.78 13.15
N ILE A 887 33.16 -34.79 14.01
CA ILE A 887 32.86 -34.70 15.44
C ILE A 887 34.16 -34.98 16.20
N HIS A 888 34.69 -33.97 16.91
CA HIS A 888 35.95 -34.11 17.63
C HIS A 888 36.11 -33.11 18.77
N SER A 889 37.00 -33.42 19.71
CA SER A 889 37.42 -32.50 20.78
C SER A 889 36.27 -31.98 21.66
N ASN A 890 35.18 -32.73 21.81
CA ASN A 890 34.12 -32.42 22.77
C ASN A 890 34.49 -32.95 24.16
N GLY A 891 33.85 -32.44 25.21
CA GLY A 891 34.13 -32.85 26.60
C GLY A 891 33.49 -34.19 26.99
N GLY A 892 32.48 -34.63 26.25
CA GLY A 892 31.82 -35.93 26.39
C GLY A 892 32.20 -36.92 25.28
N ALA A 893 31.27 -37.79 24.90
CA ALA A 893 31.45 -38.70 23.77
C ALA A 893 31.09 -38.00 22.44
N GLY A 894 31.64 -38.49 21.32
CA GLY A 894 31.29 -37.93 20.01
C GLY A 894 29.81 -38.13 19.67
N ILE A 895 29.29 -39.34 19.91
CA ILE A 895 27.87 -39.67 19.82
C ILE A 895 27.53 -40.52 21.05
N GLU A 896 26.51 -40.13 21.82
CA GLU A 896 26.04 -40.83 23.02
C GLU A 896 24.55 -41.15 22.91
N LEU A 897 24.19 -42.43 23.06
CA LEU A 897 22.81 -42.93 23.02
C LEU A 897 22.38 -43.44 24.39
N LEU A 898 21.31 -42.87 24.93
CA LEU A 898 20.84 -43.21 26.27
C LEU A 898 19.34 -43.48 26.33
N LEU A 899 18.97 -44.31 27.31
CA LEU A 899 17.59 -44.61 27.66
C LEU A 899 16.77 -45.13 26.47
N GLY A 900 17.37 -45.95 25.60
CA GLY A 900 16.72 -46.55 24.43
C GLY A 900 16.71 -45.70 23.16
N ALA A 901 17.37 -44.53 23.15
CA ALA A 901 17.45 -43.70 21.95
C ALA A 901 18.12 -44.45 20.79
N ASN A 902 17.58 -44.30 19.58
CA ASN A 902 17.99 -45.06 18.39
C ASN A 902 18.08 -46.58 18.62
N LEU A 903 17.25 -47.11 19.52
CA LEU A 903 17.27 -48.51 19.95
C LEU A 903 18.62 -48.96 20.54
N GLU A 904 19.49 -48.00 20.90
CA GLU A 904 20.85 -48.23 21.37
C GLU A 904 21.63 -49.15 20.42
N LEU A 905 21.51 -48.86 19.11
CA LEU A 905 22.12 -49.65 18.04
C LEU A 905 23.61 -49.88 18.31
N LEU A 906 24.04 -51.14 18.27
CA LEU A 906 25.42 -51.50 18.57
C LEU A 906 26.38 -51.02 17.47
N PRO A 907 27.52 -50.41 17.82
CA PRO A 907 28.55 -50.03 16.85
C PRO A 907 29.11 -51.24 16.05
N PRO A 908 29.69 -51.01 14.86
CA PRO A 908 30.29 -52.08 14.06
C PRO A 908 31.60 -52.56 14.70
N ILE A 909 31.97 -53.82 14.44
CA ILE A 909 33.30 -54.37 14.79
C ILE A 909 34.13 -54.38 13.51
N PHE A 910 35.33 -53.80 13.53
CA PHE A 910 36.15 -53.70 12.33
C PHE A 910 37.65 -53.79 12.61
N ALA A 911 38.40 -54.16 11.57
CA ALA A 911 39.86 -54.17 11.58
C ALA A 911 40.40 -53.54 10.28
N PRO A 912 41.40 -52.65 10.37
CA PRO A 912 42.13 -52.18 9.20
C PRO A 912 43.20 -53.20 8.77
N ARG A 913 43.46 -53.27 7.46
CA ARG A 913 44.60 -53.97 6.86
C ARG A 913 45.66 -52.97 6.42
N ALA A 914 46.90 -53.46 6.30
CA ALA A 914 48.02 -52.67 5.79
C ALA A 914 47.82 -52.17 4.34
N ASP A 915 46.96 -52.82 3.56
CA ASP A 915 46.62 -52.43 2.18
C ASP A 915 45.55 -51.31 2.11
N GLY A 916 45.10 -50.79 3.25
CA GLY A 916 44.07 -49.75 3.35
C GLY A 916 42.63 -50.27 3.35
N THR A 917 42.43 -51.59 3.26
CA THR A 917 41.11 -52.21 3.40
C THR A 917 40.69 -52.23 4.86
N VAL A 918 39.51 -51.70 5.16
CA VAL A 918 38.82 -51.88 6.43
C VAL A 918 37.68 -52.88 6.22
N TYR A 919 37.67 -53.95 7.00
CA TYR A 919 36.65 -54.98 6.93
C TYR A 919 36.11 -55.28 8.33
N GLY A 920 34.91 -55.82 8.41
CA GLY A 920 34.29 -56.05 9.69
C GLY A 920 32.89 -56.64 9.60
N LYS A 921 32.21 -56.64 10.75
CA LYS A 921 30.86 -57.13 10.92
C LYS A 921 29.97 -56.11 11.61
N THR A 922 28.74 -56.00 11.15
CA THR A 922 27.68 -55.15 11.72
C THR A 922 26.31 -55.82 11.52
N HIS A 923 25.22 -55.06 11.66
CA HIS A 923 23.87 -55.52 11.37
C HIS A 923 23.68 -55.75 9.86
N PRO A 924 22.92 -56.78 9.44
CA PRO A 924 22.64 -57.03 8.03
C PRO A 924 22.10 -55.80 7.31
N TYR A 925 22.63 -55.50 6.13
CA TYR A 925 22.25 -54.35 5.30
C TYR A 925 22.51 -52.96 5.90
N ALA A 926 23.17 -52.87 7.06
CA ALA A 926 23.50 -51.59 7.66
C ALA A 926 24.61 -50.86 6.88
N VAL A 927 24.60 -49.53 6.93
CA VAL A 927 25.67 -48.69 6.38
C VAL A 927 26.69 -48.44 7.49
N VAL A 928 27.96 -48.77 7.24
CA VAL A 928 29.09 -48.44 8.11
C VAL A 928 29.81 -47.23 7.56
N GLU A 929 30.03 -46.22 8.40
CA GLU A 929 30.85 -45.06 8.07
C GLU A 929 32.15 -45.11 8.88
N ILE A 930 33.30 -44.95 8.21
CA ILE A 930 34.63 -45.00 8.82
C ILE A 930 35.21 -43.59 8.89
N PHE A 931 35.81 -43.26 10.04
CA PHE A 931 36.36 -41.95 10.34
C PHE A 931 37.79 -42.05 10.88
N GLY A 932 38.62 -41.05 10.60
CA GLY A 932 39.83 -40.79 11.36
C GLY A 932 39.44 -40.34 12.77
N ALA A 933 40.02 -40.98 13.78
CA ALA A 933 39.64 -40.75 15.17
C ALA A 933 40.51 -39.69 15.85
N SER A 934 39.89 -38.86 16.69
CA SER A 934 40.54 -37.98 17.66
C SER A 934 39.84 -38.19 19.00
N ASP A 935 40.57 -38.65 20.01
CA ASP A 935 40.04 -38.94 21.36
C ASP A 935 38.81 -39.86 21.37
N GLY A 936 38.71 -40.78 20.40
CA GLY A 936 37.57 -41.69 20.26
C GLY A 936 36.37 -41.14 19.49
N GLU A 937 36.46 -39.91 18.98
CA GLU A 937 35.43 -39.26 18.17
C GLU A 937 35.80 -39.25 16.68
N GLY A 938 34.81 -39.20 15.78
CA GLY A 938 35.02 -39.21 14.33
C GLY A 938 35.35 -37.85 13.73
N ALA A 939 36.63 -37.45 13.78
CA ALA A 939 37.10 -36.14 13.32
C ALA A 939 37.03 -35.95 11.79
N ARG A 940 37.26 -37.01 11.00
CA ARG A 940 37.34 -36.90 9.53
C ARG A 940 36.69 -38.10 8.86
N TYR A 941 35.66 -37.89 8.05
CA TYR A 941 35.04 -38.96 7.25
C TYR A 941 36.03 -39.49 6.19
N LEU A 942 36.19 -40.82 6.14
CA LEU A 942 37.14 -41.50 5.24
C LEU A 942 36.45 -42.36 4.18
N GLY A 943 35.27 -42.92 4.49
CA GLY A 943 34.54 -43.77 3.55
C GLY A 943 33.38 -44.51 4.20
N SER A 944 32.62 -45.24 3.40
CA SER A 944 31.50 -46.05 3.89
C SER A 944 31.32 -47.32 3.07
N ALA A 945 30.74 -48.36 3.68
CA ALA A 945 30.28 -49.56 3.01
C ALA A 945 28.90 -49.99 3.52
N THR A 946 28.15 -50.69 2.67
CA THR A 946 26.92 -51.37 3.08
C THR A 946 27.25 -52.82 3.37
N ALA A 947 26.83 -53.31 4.54
CA ALA A 947 27.00 -54.70 4.93
C ALA A 947 26.08 -55.63 4.12
N ASP A 948 26.52 -56.85 3.90
CA ASP A 948 25.73 -57.88 3.21
C ASP A 948 24.64 -58.50 4.12
N VAL A 949 24.00 -59.58 3.66
CA VAL A 949 22.97 -60.32 4.40
C VAL A 949 23.49 -60.93 5.72
N ASN A 950 24.79 -61.20 5.81
CA ASN A 950 25.42 -61.76 7.01
C ASN A 950 25.95 -60.66 7.94
N GLY A 951 25.85 -59.40 7.53
CA GLY A 951 26.41 -58.26 8.24
C GLY A 951 27.89 -58.01 7.94
N ASP A 952 28.48 -58.71 6.97
CA ASP A 952 29.89 -58.55 6.62
C ASP A 952 30.07 -57.33 5.70
N PHE A 953 31.09 -56.51 5.96
CA PHE A 953 31.40 -55.33 5.13
C PHE A 953 32.91 -55.21 4.86
N SER A 954 33.24 -54.53 3.77
CA SER A 954 34.61 -54.18 3.39
C SER A 954 34.64 -52.87 2.61
N VAL A 955 35.58 -51.98 2.92
CA VAL A 955 35.80 -50.70 2.24
C VAL A 955 37.29 -50.43 2.12
N ILE A 956 37.74 -49.92 0.97
CA ILE A 956 39.12 -49.45 0.79
C ILE A 956 39.14 -47.96 1.10
N LEU A 957 39.93 -47.55 2.09
CA LEU A 957 40.04 -46.14 2.48
C LEU A 957 40.99 -45.37 1.56
N PRO A 958 40.69 -44.10 1.25
CA PRO A 958 41.58 -43.26 0.44
C PRO A 958 42.87 -42.86 1.18
N VAL A 959 42.85 -42.89 2.52
CA VAL A 959 43.99 -42.57 3.40
C VAL A 959 43.88 -43.45 4.66
N ILE A 960 45.00 -44.04 5.09
CA ILE A 960 45.09 -44.75 6.37
C ILE A 960 45.49 -43.75 7.45
N GLU A 961 44.59 -43.51 8.40
CA GLU A 961 44.85 -42.70 9.60
C GLU A 961 45.39 -43.58 10.74
N PRO A 962 46.20 -43.03 11.66
CA PRO A 962 46.80 -43.79 12.77
C PRO A 962 45.77 -44.31 13.78
N SER A 963 44.60 -43.68 13.86
CA SER A 963 43.47 -44.15 14.65
C SER A 963 42.19 -44.03 13.84
N LEU A 964 41.36 -45.07 13.90
CA LEU A 964 40.08 -45.15 13.20
C LEU A 964 38.96 -45.38 14.19
N THR A 965 37.81 -44.79 13.90
CA THR A 965 36.53 -45.11 14.53
C THR A 965 35.47 -45.30 13.46
N ALA A 966 34.32 -45.83 13.85
CA ALA A 966 33.23 -46.10 12.94
C ALA A 966 31.87 -46.02 13.64
N THR A 967 30.85 -45.72 12.85
CA THR A 967 29.43 -45.86 13.24
C THR A 967 28.75 -46.84 12.30
N THR A 968 27.63 -47.40 12.73
CA THR A 968 26.71 -48.13 11.87
C THR A 968 25.35 -47.47 11.87
N MET A 969 24.69 -47.49 10.71
CA MET A 969 23.31 -47.02 10.54
C MET A 969 22.45 -48.14 9.99
N ASP A 970 21.37 -48.49 10.69
CA ASP A 970 20.45 -49.53 10.25
C ASP A 970 19.54 -49.07 9.09
N VAL A 971 18.75 -50.00 8.54
CA VAL A 971 17.82 -49.71 7.43
C VAL A 971 16.66 -48.78 7.81
N LEU A 972 16.44 -48.55 9.11
CA LEU A 972 15.41 -47.63 9.62
C LEU A 972 15.97 -46.23 9.91
N GLY A 973 17.29 -46.05 9.78
CA GLY A 973 17.98 -44.78 9.99
C GLY A 973 18.52 -44.56 11.40
N ASN A 974 18.44 -45.55 12.31
CA ASN A 974 19.09 -45.45 13.62
C ASN A 974 20.61 -45.49 13.45
N THR A 975 21.34 -44.55 14.05
CA THR A 975 22.82 -44.56 14.05
C THR A 975 23.35 -44.92 15.44
N SER A 976 24.40 -45.73 15.49
CA SER A 976 25.12 -46.12 16.71
C SER A 976 26.05 -45.03 17.25
N GLU A 977 26.56 -45.24 18.46
CA GLU A 977 27.75 -44.55 18.98
C GLU A 977 29.00 -44.86 18.13
N PHE A 978 30.07 -44.10 18.34
CA PHE A 978 31.40 -44.41 17.80
C PHE A 978 32.00 -45.63 18.51
N VAL A 979 32.68 -46.51 17.76
CA VAL A 979 33.47 -47.60 18.36
C VAL A 979 34.90 -47.13 18.66
N LEU A 980 35.36 -47.37 19.89
CA LEU A 980 36.75 -47.16 20.29
C LEU A 980 37.60 -48.34 19.81
N ASN A 981 38.35 -48.18 18.71
CA ASN A 981 39.36 -49.15 18.31
C ASN A 981 40.74 -48.67 18.77
N ASN A 982 41.32 -49.34 19.77
CA ASN A 982 42.69 -49.10 20.21
C ASN A 982 43.61 -50.03 19.40
N PRO A 983 44.38 -49.53 18.42
CA PRO A 983 45.20 -50.37 17.58
C PRO A 983 46.45 -50.80 18.36
N THR A 984 46.34 -51.89 19.10
CA THR A 984 47.52 -52.67 19.54
C THR A 984 47.26 -54.14 19.30
N ALA A 985 47.55 -54.60 18.08
CA ALA A 985 48.22 -55.87 17.82
C ALA A 985 48.54 -55.99 16.33
N VAL A 986 49.81 -55.76 15.97
CA VAL A 986 50.37 -56.43 14.79
C VAL A 986 50.63 -57.87 15.21
N SER A 987 49.70 -58.77 14.93
CA SER A 987 50.01 -60.18 14.68
C SER A 987 48.82 -60.85 14.04
N ASP A 988 49.07 -61.56 12.94
CA ASP A 988 48.19 -62.61 12.47
C ASP A 988 47.90 -63.56 13.65
N GLU A 989 46.60 -63.83 13.84
CA GLU A 989 45.99 -64.68 14.89
C GLU A 989 45.65 -64.05 16.25
N ALA A 990 44.37 -64.26 16.61
CA ALA A 990 43.67 -63.98 17.87
C ALA A 990 43.22 -62.53 18.16
N HIS A 991 41.89 -62.36 18.19
CA HIS A 991 41.18 -61.23 18.77
C HIS A 991 41.75 -60.85 20.16
N PRO A 992 41.75 -59.56 20.55
CA PRO A 992 42.03 -59.17 21.94
C PRO A 992 41.15 -60.00 22.88
N ALA A 993 41.77 -60.68 23.84
CA ALA A 993 41.08 -61.62 24.71
C ALA A 993 39.94 -60.90 25.44
N LEU A 994 38.70 -61.24 25.08
CA LEU A 994 37.52 -60.74 25.77
C LEU A 994 37.63 -61.07 27.27
N PRO A 995 37.22 -60.16 28.17
CA PRO A 995 37.23 -60.43 29.60
C PRO A 995 36.51 -61.74 29.90
N GLN A 996 37.12 -62.65 30.66
CA GLN A 996 36.47 -63.94 30.95
C GLN A 996 35.43 -63.84 32.06
N THR A 997 35.39 -62.71 32.79
CA THR A 997 34.58 -62.53 33.99
C THR A 997 33.85 -61.18 34.00
N PHE A 998 32.68 -61.17 34.64
CA PHE A 998 31.94 -59.96 35.00
C PHE A 998 32.61 -59.26 36.20
N ALA A 999 32.95 -57.98 36.07
CA ALA A 999 33.52 -57.19 37.17
C ALA A 999 32.99 -55.75 37.15
N LEU A 1000 32.80 -55.15 38.32
CA LEU A 1000 32.48 -53.73 38.51
C LEU A 1000 33.58 -53.10 39.36
N GLU A 1001 34.25 -52.10 38.79
CA GLU A 1001 35.32 -51.37 39.45
C GLU A 1001 34.80 -50.23 40.32
N GLN A 1002 35.68 -49.73 41.20
CA GLN A 1002 35.41 -48.54 41.97
C GLN A 1002 35.35 -47.32 41.03
N ASN A 1003 34.33 -46.48 41.19
CA ASN A 1003 34.19 -45.27 40.40
C ASN A 1003 35.38 -44.33 40.68
N HIS A 1004 35.84 -43.61 39.66
CA HIS A 1004 36.97 -42.71 39.79
C HIS A 1004 36.70 -41.36 39.11
N PRO A 1005 36.95 -40.22 39.78
CA PRO A 1005 37.41 -40.11 41.17
C PRO A 1005 36.31 -40.52 42.18
N ASN A 1006 36.73 -40.87 43.40
CA ASN A 1006 35.81 -41.10 44.53
C ASN A 1006 36.54 -40.77 45.85
N PRO A 1007 36.21 -39.67 46.54
CA PRO A 1007 35.08 -38.76 46.26
C PRO A 1007 35.21 -37.97 44.95
N PHE A 1008 34.09 -37.50 44.40
CA PHE A 1008 34.02 -36.66 43.18
C PHE A 1008 33.09 -35.45 43.39
N ASN A 1009 33.19 -34.40 42.58
CA ASN A 1009 32.34 -33.18 42.72
C ASN A 1009 31.19 -33.11 41.69
N ASP A 1010 31.47 -33.28 40.40
CA ASP A 1010 30.53 -33.01 39.30
C ASP A 1010 30.31 -34.25 38.45
N ALA A 1011 31.40 -34.97 38.10
CA ALA A 1011 31.34 -36.19 37.30
C ALA A 1011 32.28 -37.28 37.84
N THR A 1012 31.92 -38.54 37.59
CA THR A 1012 32.76 -39.72 37.87
C THR A 1012 32.68 -40.72 36.74
N LEU A 1013 33.69 -41.58 36.62
CA LEU A 1013 33.71 -42.68 35.68
C LEU A 1013 33.35 -44.00 36.37
N PHE A 1014 32.42 -44.77 35.81
CA PHE A 1014 32.15 -46.16 36.15
C PHE A 1014 32.89 -47.08 35.18
N SER A 1015 33.68 -48.05 35.67
CA SER A 1015 34.34 -49.05 34.82
C SER A 1015 33.83 -50.46 35.15
N PHE A 1016 33.55 -51.27 34.14
CA PHE A 1016 33.10 -52.66 34.32
C PHE A 1016 33.45 -53.55 33.12
N SER A 1017 33.52 -54.87 33.32
CA SER A 1017 33.82 -55.85 32.27
C SER A 1017 32.68 -56.84 32.07
N LEU A 1018 32.44 -57.25 30.82
CA LEU A 1018 31.42 -58.22 30.42
C LEU A 1018 32.05 -59.35 29.60
N PRO A 1019 31.80 -60.62 29.93
CA PRO A 1019 32.35 -61.75 29.17
C PRO A 1019 31.58 -62.13 27.92
N ALA A 1020 30.33 -61.68 27.81
CA ALA A 1020 29.46 -61.87 26.66
C ALA A 1020 28.58 -60.61 26.52
N ALA A 1021 27.99 -60.42 25.34
CA ALA A 1021 27.00 -59.37 25.17
C ALA A 1021 25.77 -59.67 26.05
N GLU A 1022 25.39 -58.74 26.93
CA GLU A 1022 24.37 -58.96 27.96
C GLU A 1022 23.61 -57.65 28.24
N ARG A 1023 22.34 -57.73 28.65
CA ARG A 1023 21.57 -56.55 29.09
C ARG A 1023 22.09 -56.08 30.45
N VAL A 1024 22.63 -54.87 30.50
CA VAL A 1024 23.25 -54.23 31.65
C VAL A 1024 22.37 -53.10 32.17
N THR A 1025 22.12 -53.08 33.48
CA THR A 1025 21.52 -51.94 34.18
C THR A 1025 22.49 -51.39 35.22
N LEU A 1026 22.71 -50.07 35.23
CA LEU A 1026 23.44 -49.35 36.27
C LEU A 1026 22.47 -48.36 36.93
N SER A 1027 22.19 -48.55 38.21
CA SER A 1027 21.25 -47.71 38.97
C SER A 1027 21.90 -47.18 40.24
N LEU A 1028 21.58 -45.93 40.57
CA LEU A 1028 22.06 -45.23 41.76
C LEU A 1028 20.98 -45.21 42.84
N TYR A 1029 21.39 -45.46 44.08
CA TYR A 1029 20.54 -45.51 45.26
C TYR A 1029 21.09 -44.60 46.37
N ASN A 1030 20.21 -43.90 47.08
CA ASN A 1030 20.58 -43.15 48.28
C ASN A 1030 20.69 -44.07 49.51
N LEU A 1031 21.08 -43.51 50.66
CA LEU A 1031 21.17 -44.25 51.94
C LEU A 1031 19.85 -44.86 52.41
N ALA A 1032 18.70 -44.33 51.96
CA ALA A 1032 17.38 -44.87 52.26
C ALA A 1032 16.97 -46.03 51.32
N GLY A 1033 17.85 -46.42 50.38
CA GLY A 1033 17.56 -47.47 49.39
C GLY A 1033 16.61 -47.02 48.29
N GLN A 1034 16.31 -45.73 48.18
CA GLN A 1034 15.51 -45.19 47.08
C GLN A 1034 16.40 -45.06 45.85
N LYS A 1035 15.91 -45.54 44.70
CA LYS A 1035 16.57 -45.32 43.41
C LYS A 1035 16.48 -43.84 43.06
N VAL A 1036 17.62 -43.21 42.85
CA VAL A 1036 17.75 -41.77 42.61
C VAL A 1036 18.02 -41.49 41.14
N SER A 1037 18.72 -42.40 40.47
CA SER A 1037 18.91 -42.32 39.03
C SER A 1037 19.10 -43.70 38.42
N ARG A 1038 18.59 -43.91 37.21
CA ARG A 1038 18.97 -45.00 36.32
C ARG A 1038 19.99 -44.47 35.32
N ILE A 1039 21.25 -44.85 35.52
CA ILE A 1039 22.39 -44.37 34.75
C ILE A 1039 22.52 -45.13 33.42
N LEU A 1040 22.30 -46.44 33.44
CA LEU A 1040 22.39 -47.33 32.27
C LEU A 1040 21.27 -48.38 32.34
N ASP A 1041 20.67 -48.76 31.21
CA ASP A 1041 19.78 -49.92 31.06
C ASP A 1041 19.76 -50.34 29.59
N ARG A 1042 20.82 -51.05 29.14
CA ARG A 1042 21.01 -51.41 27.72
C ARG A 1042 21.76 -52.70 27.50
N THR A 1043 21.62 -53.30 26.32
CA THR A 1043 22.49 -54.42 25.91
C THR A 1043 23.87 -53.88 25.58
N MET A 1044 24.89 -54.35 26.29
CA MET A 1044 26.29 -53.95 26.10
C MET A 1044 27.08 -55.10 25.48
N PRO A 1045 28.01 -54.86 24.54
CA PRO A 1045 28.82 -55.93 23.94
C PRO A 1045 29.79 -56.55 24.96
N ALA A 1046 30.31 -57.75 24.64
CA ALA A 1046 31.40 -58.33 25.43
C ALA A 1046 32.63 -57.40 25.37
N GLY A 1047 33.28 -57.17 26.51
CA GLY A 1047 34.41 -56.23 26.61
C GLY A 1047 34.47 -55.46 27.92
N THR A 1048 35.43 -54.56 28.01
CA THR A 1048 35.57 -53.61 29.12
C THR A 1048 34.90 -52.29 28.72
N HIS A 1049 34.12 -51.74 29.64
CA HIS A 1049 33.28 -50.57 29.44
C HIS A 1049 33.63 -49.49 30.46
N GLN A 1050 33.60 -48.24 30.00
CA GLN A 1050 33.71 -47.06 30.86
C GLN A 1050 32.53 -46.14 30.57
N LEU A 1051 31.88 -45.64 31.63
CA LEU A 1051 30.72 -44.77 31.54
C LEU A 1051 30.93 -43.54 32.41
N SER A 1052 30.99 -42.37 31.78
CA SER A 1052 31.00 -41.09 32.49
C SER A 1052 29.60 -40.73 32.94
N TRP A 1053 29.45 -40.19 34.13
CA TRP A 1053 28.15 -39.75 34.63
C TRP A 1053 28.29 -38.47 35.45
N GLU A 1054 27.47 -37.48 35.10
CA GLU A 1054 27.29 -36.23 35.84
C GLU A 1054 26.30 -36.44 36.97
N ALA A 1055 26.57 -35.90 38.16
CA ALA A 1055 25.78 -36.06 39.38
C ALA A 1055 24.37 -35.46 39.31
N ARG A 1056 23.49 -36.04 38.48
CA ARG A 1056 22.11 -35.61 38.21
C ARG A 1056 21.13 -36.77 38.36
N ASP A 1057 19.90 -36.46 38.74
CA ASP A 1057 18.79 -37.42 38.79
C ASP A 1057 18.16 -37.65 37.40
N ASP A 1058 17.14 -38.51 37.34
CA ASP A 1058 16.43 -38.84 36.09
C ASP A 1058 15.67 -37.65 35.46
N ASN A 1059 15.49 -36.55 36.20
CA ASN A 1059 14.91 -35.30 35.71
C ASN A 1059 15.99 -34.27 35.31
N GLY A 1060 17.26 -34.65 35.33
CA GLY A 1060 18.40 -33.78 35.03
C GLY A 1060 18.73 -32.79 36.15
N LEU A 1061 18.13 -32.92 37.34
CA LEU A 1061 18.42 -32.05 38.47
C LEU A 1061 19.70 -32.47 39.18
N PRO A 1062 20.55 -31.52 39.61
CA PRO A 1062 21.79 -31.84 40.32
C PRO A 1062 21.54 -32.54 41.67
N LEU A 1063 22.25 -33.63 41.97
CA LEU A 1063 22.16 -34.36 43.26
C LEU A 1063 22.91 -33.65 44.39
N THR A 1064 22.50 -33.83 45.65
CA THR A 1064 23.14 -33.21 46.83
C THR A 1064 24.40 -33.96 47.29
N SER A 1065 25.34 -33.27 47.96
CA SER A 1065 26.52 -33.91 48.57
C SER A 1065 26.09 -35.04 49.51
N GLY A 1066 26.73 -36.21 49.41
CA GLY A 1066 26.29 -37.39 50.16
C GLY A 1066 26.92 -38.71 49.71
N VAL A 1067 26.52 -39.78 50.41
CA VAL A 1067 26.91 -41.16 50.09
C VAL A 1067 25.82 -41.81 49.25
N TYR A 1068 26.22 -42.44 48.15
CA TYR A 1068 25.35 -43.19 47.26
C TYR A 1068 25.92 -44.59 47.00
N TYR A 1069 25.05 -45.50 46.57
CA TYR A 1069 25.43 -46.82 46.08
C TYR A 1069 25.03 -46.96 44.62
N TYR A 1070 25.96 -47.42 43.78
CA TYR A 1070 25.65 -47.77 42.40
C TYR A 1070 25.64 -49.29 42.26
N VAL A 1071 24.62 -49.80 41.58
CA VAL A 1071 24.35 -51.23 41.37
C VAL A 1071 24.39 -51.51 39.88
N LEU A 1072 25.32 -52.35 39.46
CA LEU A 1072 25.43 -52.90 38.10
C LEU A 1072 24.83 -54.30 38.06
N ALA A 1073 23.81 -54.54 37.22
CA ALA A 1073 23.29 -55.86 36.93
C ALA A 1073 23.47 -56.20 35.45
N ALA A 1074 24.05 -57.36 35.12
CA ALA A 1074 24.18 -57.89 33.77
C ALA A 1074 23.58 -59.31 33.73
N GLY A 1075 22.40 -59.46 33.10
CA GLY A 1075 21.64 -60.71 33.14
C GLY A 1075 21.34 -61.16 34.57
N SER A 1076 21.87 -62.32 34.98
CA SER A 1076 21.71 -62.84 36.36
C SER A 1076 22.78 -62.36 37.35
N LYS A 1077 23.80 -61.62 36.89
CA LYS A 1077 24.93 -61.17 37.71
C LYS A 1077 24.65 -59.77 38.23
N VAL A 1078 24.93 -59.52 39.51
CA VAL A 1078 24.75 -58.21 40.15
C VAL A 1078 25.99 -57.87 40.97
N SER A 1079 26.49 -56.65 40.86
CA SER A 1079 27.56 -56.09 41.68
C SER A 1079 27.22 -54.66 42.08
N TRP A 1080 27.72 -54.20 43.21
CA TRP A 1080 27.46 -52.84 43.70
C TRP A 1080 28.67 -52.29 44.45
N LYS A 1081 28.75 -50.96 44.52
CA LYS A 1081 29.86 -50.24 45.15
C LYS A 1081 29.36 -48.92 45.75
N LYS A 1082 30.15 -48.36 46.67
CA LYS A 1082 29.87 -47.09 47.36
C LYS A 1082 30.58 -45.93 46.67
N MET A 1083 29.90 -44.81 46.50
CA MET A 1083 30.45 -43.54 46.04
C MET A 1083 30.13 -42.37 46.96
N ILE A 1084 30.99 -41.36 46.95
CA ILE A 1084 30.88 -40.14 47.76
C ILE A 1084 30.89 -38.94 46.82
N LEU A 1085 29.80 -38.18 46.82
CA LEU A 1085 29.65 -36.91 46.10
C LEU A 1085 29.94 -35.76 47.06
N LEU A 1086 30.89 -34.90 46.69
CA LEU A 1086 31.28 -33.68 47.40
C LEU A 1086 31.06 -32.47 46.48
N ARG A 1087 29.90 -31.82 46.60
CA ARG A 1087 29.74 -30.44 46.17
C ARG A 1087 30.07 -29.46 47.27
#